data_AF-A0AAE7BH22-F1
#
_entry.id   AF-A0AAE7BH22-F1
#
_cell.length_a   1.000
_cell.length_b   1.000
_cell.length_c   1.000
_cell.angle_alpha   90.00
_cell.angle_beta   90.00
_cell.angle_gamma   90.00
#
_symmetry.space_group_name_H-M   'P 1'
#
loop_
_entity.id
_entity.type
_entity.pdbx_description
1 polymer ?
#
loop_
_entity_poly.entity_id
_entity_poly.type
_entity_poly.pdbx_seq_one_letter_code
_entity_poly.pdbx_strand_id
1 'polypeptide(L)'
;MKKVIKLLFILTIISNNLLYGNLEKVSLQLEWKHQFEFAGFYTALEKGYYKDVGLDLQIKEFQDGINISQDVIDGKSTFGISSSALILERLKNKPVILIASYFKQNALALVTKPYIKTPADLKNKKIMALDWEMGHTSLGVMLKDYGITSDSFTLINHDYKIDKFVNGEVDAMSIFITSQPYELDKLGIKYNILNPANFGIYSYDVELFTSENIINKNPEMVENFIEATNKGWEYAFKNKEEIVDLIYNKYTKRKTKESLLYEANQTEQIFKTNIFKIGAIAPELIKLNADLYTKLGLVDKNLNITFALDSYYLRDNYKRLIPFSKEEKEYLKKHSTIKVHNESNWPPFNYNLKGKPTGFSIEYMDLVASKLGINIEYISGYSWNEFIEKLKKDEIDVMLNISKTAQREKDFIFTSDYVKAIDTIFIKKSDINLKNIEDFKGKTLAVIKGFYEEELLKAYYPDIKLLLVKDSLEALEKVAFGEADGAVDNFAVGNYYIQNNHISNLKPGFSIDDDRFNLKMYLATNKNNIILRDLLEKGKEQISEKEIISLKRKWINSEEYEKISNINLTKDEKNYLAKKKVITMCTDPDWEPFEKINEKGEHEGIAADIINLISSKLGIEIELIPTKSWEESIIFSKEKKCDILSFLNETQKRKEWLNFTEPIFEDPNVIVGRIENEDIKDLSKIKASIALPKDTAMSERFQKDFPNLVIIPTNSEDEAFKFVENKKADFTIRSLIVTAHTIKKNGLFNLKIISQPLEYKNILRIGVLKDEDLLRNILNKAIKTISKKELEHIVNNHISVKIPSETKYLSVFIYILIFIILIVIVVLLWNHQLRKKIAIEIERNSTQQDLMFRQNKQAELGNLIGNISHQWRDSLTKIGYINLNLRARILQEKDISKEFLNKSTLEIEKSLDFMSETMQNFLDYYKPSLNTLNFEVYDSIKSALSIIDTKIKYSNLEINFIGDFTIKINGIRNEWMQVWINLIINSINIAEKREIKNPQILISLSQEEIEFEDNCGKIDSTLLEEMKEERYRGIGIKMAKEIANKNNKKMIIINSEDGAIFKFIENR
;
A
#
# COMPACT_ATOMS: atom_id res chain seq x y z
N MET A 1 22.70 6.31 37.37
CA MET A 1 22.38 5.73 36.04
C MET A 1 21.38 4.56 36.08
N LYS A 2 21.65 3.43 36.76
CA LYS A 2 20.73 2.26 36.75
C LYS A 2 19.30 2.54 37.27
N LYS A 3 19.10 3.41 38.26
CA LYS A 3 17.75 3.81 38.73
C LYS A 3 17.00 4.72 37.74
N VAL A 4 17.71 5.58 37.02
CA VAL A 4 17.14 6.49 36.01
C VAL A 4 16.74 5.72 34.75
N ILE A 5 17.55 4.73 34.36
CA ILE A 5 17.23 3.81 33.25
C ILE A 5 16.02 2.94 33.59
N LYS A 6 15.90 2.46 34.83
CA LYS A 6 14.74 1.66 35.28
C LYS A 6 13.46 2.50 35.35
N LEU A 7 13.55 3.78 35.75
CA LEU A 7 12.43 4.72 35.75
C LEU A 7 12.00 5.09 34.34
N LEU A 8 12.95 5.32 33.42
CA LEU A 8 12.70 5.54 31.99
C LEU A 8 12.06 4.32 31.32
N PHE A 9 12.47 3.10 31.69
CA PHE A 9 11.90 1.85 31.18
C PHE A 9 10.46 1.63 31.69
N ILE A 10 10.18 1.97 32.96
CA ILE A 10 8.84 1.91 33.53
C ILE A 10 7.94 3.01 32.95
N LEU A 11 8.46 4.23 32.73
CA LEU A 11 7.75 5.31 32.05
C LEU A 11 7.47 5.01 30.58
N THR A 12 8.33 4.27 29.87
CA THR A 12 8.06 3.79 28.49
C THR A 12 7.04 2.65 28.46
N ILE A 13 7.01 1.77 29.47
CA ILE A 13 5.99 0.73 29.59
C ILE A 13 4.62 1.31 29.99
N ILE A 14 4.60 2.36 30.81
CA ILE A 14 3.35 3.05 31.21
C ILE A 14 2.83 3.96 30.09
N SER A 15 3.70 4.63 29.33
CA SER A 15 3.28 5.44 28.17
C SER A 15 2.78 4.61 26.99
N ASN A 16 3.29 3.39 26.78
CA ASN A 16 2.76 2.49 25.74
C ASN A 16 1.37 1.92 26.06
N ASN A 17 0.99 1.82 27.35
CA ASN A 17 -0.35 1.36 27.73
C ASN A 17 -1.41 2.47 27.72
N LEU A 18 -0.99 3.74 27.71
CA LEU A 18 -1.91 4.90 27.59
C LEU A 18 -2.23 5.29 26.14
N LEU A 19 -1.53 4.69 25.15
CA LEU A 19 -1.75 4.93 23.71
C LEU A 19 -2.68 3.90 23.04
N TYR A 20 -3.11 2.85 23.75
CA TYR A 20 -4.25 2.03 23.33
C TYR A 20 -5.52 2.66 23.89
N GLY A 21 -6.06 3.66 23.19
CA GLY A 21 -7.43 4.09 23.42
C GLY A 21 -8.36 2.87 23.32
N ASN A 22 -9.37 2.78 24.20
CA ASN A 22 -10.42 1.78 24.06
C ASN A 22 -11.01 1.90 22.65
N LEU A 23 -10.82 0.88 21.81
CA LEU A 23 -11.37 0.87 20.46
C LEU A 23 -12.90 1.02 20.53
N GLU A 24 -13.46 1.91 19.72
CA GLU A 24 -14.90 2.09 19.62
C GLU A 24 -15.50 0.86 18.91
N LYS A 25 -16.41 0.15 19.60
CA LYS A 25 -17.05 -1.04 19.06
C LYS A 25 -18.10 -0.64 18.03
N VAL A 26 -17.92 -1.12 16.81
CA VAL A 26 -18.86 -0.91 15.71
C VAL A 26 -19.24 -2.24 15.08
N SER A 27 -20.39 -2.30 14.42
CA SER A 27 -20.85 -3.52 13.75
C SER A 27 -21.42 -3.24 12.36
N LEU A 28 -21.20 -4.18 11.45
CA LEU A 28 -21.70 -4.15 10.08
C LEU A 28 -22.62 -5.35 9.84
N GLN A 29 -23.86 -5.08 9.43
CA GLN A 29 -24.81 -6.10 9.01
C GLN A 29 -24.74 -6.30 7.48
N LEU A 30 -24.35 -7.49 7.04
CA LEU A 30 -24.33 -7.85 5.61
C LEU A 30 -25.74 -8.14 5.09
N GLU A 31 -25.96 -7.88 3.79
CA GLU A 31 -27.19 -8.20 3.07
C GLU A 31 -27.24 -9.61 2.48
N TRP A 32 -26.10 -10.30 2.48
CA TRP A 32 -25.99 -11.65 1.99
C TRP A 32 -25.00 -12.48 2.82
N LYS A 33 -24.77 -13.70 2.35
CA LYS A 33 -23.81 -14.65 2.92
C LYS A 33 -22.37 -14.27 2.54
N HIS A 34 -21.40 -14.66 3.37
CA HIS A 34 -19.97 -14.39 3.15
C HIS A 34 -19.53 -14.79 1.72
N GLN A 35 -18.88 -13.87 1.00
CA GLN A 35 -18.32 -14.04 -0.36
C GLN A 35 -17.46 -12.82 -0.76
N PHE A 36 -16.94 -12.79 -2.00
CA PHE A 36 -16.04 -11.72 -2.44
C PHE A 36 -16.74 -10.35 -2.54
N GLU A 37 -18.06 -10.31 -2.71
CA GLU A 37 -18.89 -9.10 -2.65
C GLU A 37 -18.57 -8.17 -1.46
N PHE A 38 -18.10 -8.69 -0.33
CA PHE A 38 -17.78 -7.91 0.87
C PHE A 38 -16.27 -7.83 1.17
N ALA A 39 -15.43 -8.12 0.18
CA ALA A 39 -13.97 -8.24 0.31
C ALA A 39 -13.31 -6.98 0.91
N GLY A 40 -13.80 -5.77 0.60
CA GLY A 40 -13.26 -4.54 1.17
C GLY A 40 -13.40 -4.48 2.69
N PHE A 41 -14.52 -4.94 3.24
CA PHE A 41 -14.77 -4.95 4.68
C PHE A 41 -13.88 -5.98 5.40
N TYR A 42 -13.75 -7.18 4.83
CA TYR A 42 -12.85 -8.21 5.36
C TYR A 42 -11.40 -7.74 5.32
N THR A 43 -10.98 -7.16 4.21
CA THR A 43 -9.61 -6.68 4.03
C THR A 43 -9.29 -5.56 5.01
N ALA A 44 -10.18 -4.58 5.18
CA ALA A 44 -10.00 -3.51 6.15
C ALA A 44 -9.92 -4.03 7.60
N LEU A 45 -10.70 -5.06 7.94
CA LEU A 45 -10.63 -5.71 9.25
C LEU A 45 -9.30 -6.45 9.47
N GLU A 46 -8.91 -7.28 8.51
CA GLU A 46 -7.76 -8.19 8.64
C GLU A 46 -6.42 -7.48 8.45
N LYS A 47 -6.37 -6.39 7.69
CA LYS A 47 -5.19 -5.53 7.56
C LYS A 47 -5.07 -4.50 8.69
N GLY A 48 -6.04 -4.44 9.61
CA GLY A 48 -6.02 -3.54 10.75
C GLY A 48 -6.44 -2.10 10.44
N TYR A 49 -6.97 -1.80 9.25
CA TYR A 49 -7.32 -0.43 8.86
C TYR A 49 -8.40 0.19 9.74
N TYR A 50 -9.35 -0.60 10.26
CA TYR A 50 -10.29 -0.11 11.28
C TYR A 50 -9.60 0.19 12.61
N LYS A 51 -8.64 -0.65 13.02
CA LYS A 51 -7.89 -0.45 14.27
C LYS A 51 -6.98 0.78 14.20
N ASP A 52 -6.40 1.05 13.04
CA ASP A 52 -5.58 2.24 12.77
C ASP A 52 -6.36 3.55 13.02
N VAL A 53 -7.69 3.52 12.81
CA VAL A 53 -8.60 4.65 13.04
C VAL A 53 -9.42 4.51 14.33
N GLY A 54 -9.03 3.61 15.23
CA GLY A 54 -9.63 3.47 16.56
C GLY A 54 -10.92 2.65 16.63
N LEU A 55 -11.27 1.88 15.60
CA LEU A 55 -12.51 1.11 15.50
C LEU A 55 -12.28 -0.40 15.69
N ASP A 56 -13.16 -1.06 16.44
CA ASP A 56 -13.25 -2.51 16.59
C ASP A 56 -14.51 -3.01 15.89
N LEU A 57 -14.36 -3.55 14.68
CA LEU A 57 -15.48 -3.96 13.83
C LEU A 57 -15.87 -5.42 14.04
N GLN A 58 -17.15 -5.65 14.32
CA GLN A 58 -17.81 -6.95 14.17
C GLN A 58 -18.64 -7.02 12.87
N ILE A 59 -18.36 -8.00 12.01
CA ILE A 59 -19.16 -8.26 10.81
C ILE A 59 -20.19 -9.36 11.11
N LYS A 60 -21.46 -9.10 10.79
CA LYS A 60 -22.58 -10.03 10.98
C LYS A 60 -23.09 -10.52 9.61
N GLU A 61 -23.07 -11.84 9.40
CA GLU A 61 -23.63 -12.45 8.20
C GLU A 61 -25.17 -12.33 8.17
N PHE A 62 -25.77 -12.26 6.97
CA PHE A 62 -27.22 -12.27 6.81
C PHE A 62 -27.87 -13.56 7.36
N GLN A 63 -29.04 -13.43 7.99
CA GLN A 63 -29.87 -14.54 8.47
C GLN A 63 -31.32 -14.32 8.01
N ASP A 64 -32.04 -15.41 7.71
CA ASP A 64 -33.41 -15.31 7.21
C ASP A 64 -34.33 -14.65 8.25
N GLY A 65 -35.18 -13.73 7.79
CA GLY A 65 -36.17 -13.03 8.63
C GLY A 65 -35.67 -11.74 9.31
N ILE A 66 -34.40 -11.34 9.14
CA ILE A 66 -33.91 -10.04 9.65
C ILE A 66 -34.34 -8.88 8.74
N ASN A 67 -34.56 -7.71 9.33
CA ASN A 67 -34.76 -6.47 8.60
C ASN A 67 -33.56 -5.54 8.86
N ILE A 68 -32.65 -5.48 7.88
CA ILE A 68 -31.34 -4.84 8.03
C ILE A 68 -31.47 -3.34 8.34
N SER A 69 -32.34 -2.64 7.62
CA SER A 69 -32.54 -1.20 7.84
C SER A 69 -33.14 -0.92 9.21
N GLN A 70 -34.11 -1.72 9.64
CA GLN A 70 -34.70 -1.58 10.97
C GLN A 70 -33.67 -1.85 12.07
N ASP A 71 -32.83 -2.88 11.93
CA ASP A 71 -31.79 -3.20 12.91
C ASP A 71 -30.73 -2.09 13.05
N VAL A 72 -30.42 -1.36 11.96
CA VAL A 72 -29.52 -0.20 11.98
C VAL A 72 -30.20 1.03 12.60
N ILE A 73 -31.48 1.25 12.30
CA ILE A 73 -32.28 2.34 12.90
C ILE A 73 -32.42 2.14 14.41
N ASP A 74 -32.69 0.90 14.84
CA ASP A 74 -32.86 0.52 16.24
C ASP A 74 -31.52 0.48 17.01
N GLY A 75 -30.38 0.64 16.32
CA GLY A 75 -29.04 0.61 16.90
C GLY A 75 -28.53 -0.77 17.29
N LYS A 76 -29.16 -1.86 16.81
CA LYS A 76 -28.64 -3.23 16.96
C LYS A 76 -27.38 -3.45 16.13
N SER A 77 -27.26 -2.76 14.99
CA SER A 77 -26.06 -2.70 14.16
C SER A 77 -25.68 -1.24 13.87
N THR A 78 -24.38 -0.94 13.78
CA THR A 78 -23.89 0.44 13.54
C THR A 78 -24.03 0.82 12.07
N PHE A 79 -23.72 -0.12 11.19
CA PHE A 79 -23.75 0.02 9.74
C PHE A 79 -24.51 -1.16 9.13
N GLY A 80 -25.10 -0.93 7.97
CA GLY A 80 -25.72 -1.96 7.17
C GLY A 80 -25.31 -1.86 5.71
N ILE A 81 -25.38 -2.98 5.01
CA ILE A 81 -25.36 -3.04 3.55
C ILE A 81 -26.80 -3.21 3.05
N SER A 82 -27.12 -2.52 1.97
CA SER A 82 -28.40 -2.65 1.28
C SER A 82 -28.24 -2.48 -0.23
N SER A 83 -29.35 -2.49 -0.95
CA SER A 83 -29.42 -2.16 -2.36
C SER A 83 -30.12 -0.81 -2.56
N SER A 84 -30.47 -0.50 -3.80
CA SER A 84 -31.31 0.64 -4.15
C SER A 84 -32.69 0.70 -3.47
N ALA A 85 -33.12 -0.38 -2.81
CA ALA A 85 -34.30 -0.37 -1.95
C ALA A 85 -34.19 0.67 -0.82
N LEU A 86 -32.98 1.00 -0.38
CA LEU A 86 -32.73 2.02 0.64
C LEU A 86 -33.23 3.42 0.24
N ILE A 87 -33.19 3.74 -1.06
CA ILE A 87 -33.73 4.99 -1.60
C ILE A 87 -35.24 5.05 -1.35
N LEU A 88 -35.95 3.94 -1.60
CA LEU A 88 -37.39 3.86 -1.35
C LEU A 88 -37.71 4.02 0.14
N GLU A 89 -36.89 3.43 1.01
CA GLU A 89 -37.05 3.58 2.46
C GLU A 89 -36.90 5.03 2.90
N ARG A 90 -35.93 5.75 2.34
CA ARG A 90 -35.77 7.19 2.59
C ARG A 90 -36.99 7.98 2.13
N LEU A 91 -37.49 7.71 0.93
CA LEU A 91 -38.70 8.36 0.39
C LEU A 91 -39.95 8.06 1.21
N LYS A 92 -39.94 6.97 2.00
CA LYS A 92 -40.96 6.63 3.00
C LYS A 92 -40.66 7.20 4.40
N ASN A 93 -39.77 8.20 4.50
CA ASN A 93 -39.37 8.89 5.73
C ASN A 93 -38.67 8.01 6.78
N LYS A 94 -38.03 6.89 6.39
CA LYS A 94 -37.14 6.18 7.32
C LYS A 94 -35.84 6.98 7.54
N PRO A 95 -35.32 7.06 8.78
CA PRO A 95 -34.13 7.86 9.13
C PRO A 95 -32.82 7.13 8.77
N VAL A 96 -32.72 6.64 7.54
CA VAL A 96 -31.52 6.02 6.97
C VAL A 96 -30.72 7.04 6.18
N ILE A 97 -29.40 6.89 6.20
CA ILE A 97 -28.43 7.75 5.52
C ILE A 97 -27.44 6.87 4.76
N LEU A 98 -27.36 7.07 3.45
CA LEU A 98 -26.37 6.48 2.58
C LEU A 98 -25.01 7.16 2.80
N ILE A 99 -23.99 6.37 3.11
CA ILE A 99 -22.66 6.89 3.47
C ILE A 99 -21.56 6.48 2.48
N ALA A 100 -21.74 5.37 1.76
CA ALA A 100 -20.90 5.02 0.60
C ALA A 100 -21.66 4.10 -0.36
N SER A 101 -21.34 4.17 -1.65
CA SER A 101 -21.89 3.30 -2.69
C SER A 101 -20.75 2.49 -3.32
N TYR A 102 -20.92 1.18 -3.52
CA TYR A 102 -19.88 0.32 -4.08
C TYR A 102 -20.22 -0.15 -5.51
N PHE A 103 -21.24 -0.98 -5.72
CA PHE A 103 -21.54 -1.48 -7.07
C PHE A 103 -22.29 -0.41 -7.86
N LYS A 104 -21.77 -0.02 -9.04
CA LYS A 104 -22.32 1.04 -9.90
C LYS A 104 -23.22 0.50 -11.02
N GLN A 105 -23.64 -0.74 -10.88
CA GLN A 105 -24.45 -1.48 -11.83
C GLN A 105 -25.19 -2.60 -11.08
N ASN A 106 -26.37 -2.98 -11.58
CA ASN A 106 -27.14 -4.12 -11.10
C ASN A 106 -26.31 -5.41 -11.17
N ALA A 107 -25.97 -5.93 -10.00
CA ALA A 107 -25.45 -7.27 -9.86
C ALA A 107 -26.59 -8.29 -9.73
N LEU A 108 -27.68 -7.91 -9.04
CA LEU A 108 -28.85 -8.76 -8.86
C LEU A 108 -29.63 -8.95 -10.18
N ALA A 109 -29.85 -10.20 -10.58
CA ALA A 109 -30.53 -10.60 -11.81
C ALA A 109 -31.30 -11.91 -11.62
N LEU A 110 -32.11 -12.31 -12.62
CA LEU A 110 -32.69 -13.65 -12.69
C LEU A 110 -31.98 -14.49 -13.73
N VAL A 111 -31.47 -15.66 -13.33
CA VAL A 111 -31.14 -16.72 -14.29
C VAL A 111 -32.40 -17.54 -14.58
N THR A 112 -32.62 -17.88 -15.84
CA THR A 112 -33.84 -18.53 -16.30
C THR A 112 -33.54 -19.66 -17.26
N LYS A 113 -34.47 -20.61 -17.39
CA LYS A 113 -34.37 -21.64 -18.44
C LYS A 113 -34.38 -20.99 -19.83
N PRO A 114 -33.68 -21.55 -20.84
CA PRO A 114 -33.51 -20.91 -22.16
C PRO A 114 -34.79 -20.54 -22.91
N TYR A 115 -35.92 -21.14 -22.56
CA TYR A 115 -37.22 -20.86 -23.16
C TYR A 115 -37.90 -19.60 -22.59
N ILE A 116 -37.42 -19.07 -21.45
CA ILE A 116 -37.86 -17.81 -20.84
C ILE A 116 -36.94 -16.70 -21.35
N LYS A 117 -37.46 -15.75 -22.13
CA LYS A 117 -36.64 -14.71 -22.79
C LYS A 117 -36.93 -13.31 -22.25
N THR A 118 -38.12 -13.10 -21.71
CA THR A 118 -38.58 -11.82 -21.20
C THR A 118 -39.18 -11.98 -19.81
N PRO A 119 -39.26 -10.91 -19.00
CA PRO A 119 -39.93 -10.97 -17.70
C PRO A 119 -41.39 -11.45 -17.80
N ALA A 120 -42.08 -11.15 -18.89
CA ALA A 120 -43.46 -11.58 -19.12
C ALA A 120 -43.63 -13.12 -19.17
N ASP A 121 -42.58 -13.85 -19.58
CA ASP A 121 -42.58 -15.32 -19.67
C ASP A 121 -42.53 -16.01 -18.29
N LEU A 122 -42.31 -15.25 -17.21
CA LEU A 122 -42.27 -15.75 -15.83
C LEU A 122 -43.67 -16.03 -15.25
N LYS A 123 -44.73 -15.69 -15.98
CA LYS A 123 -46.10 -15.97 -15.54
C LYS A 123 -46.34 -17.48 -15.37
N ASN A 124 -46.89 -17.85 -14.22
CA ASN A 124 -47.14 -19.21 -13.75
C ASN A 124 -45.88 -20.09 -13.65
N LYS A 125 -44.69 -19.48 -13.46
CA LYS A 125 -43.41 -20.18 -13.27
C LYS A 125 -43.02 -20.27 -11.80
N LYS A 126 -42.11 -21.19 -11.50
CA LYS A 126 -41.48 -21.28 -10.18
C LYS A 126 -40.19 -20.44 -10.17
N ILE A 127 -40.14 -19.45 -9.29
CA ILE A 127 -38.98 -18.56 -9.14
C ILE A 127 -38.37 -18.79 -7.78
N MET A 128 -37.08 -19.10 -7.72
CA MET A 128 -36.34 -19.19 -6.46
C MET A 128 -35.70 -17.83 -6.13
N ALA A 129 -36.17 -17.14 -5.11
CA ALA A 129 -35.63 -15.85 -4.68
C ALA A 129 -35.96 -15.58 -3.21
N LEU A 130 -35.30 -14.60 -2.59
CA LEU A 130 -35.73 -14.08 -1.30
C LEU A 130 -36.94 -13.16 -1.50
N ASP A 131 -37.88 -13.17 -0.54
CA ASP A 131 -39.11 -12.38 -0.63
C ASP A 131 -38.86 -10.88 -0.84
N TRP A 132 -37.88 -10.32 -0.11
CA TRP A 132 -37.52 -8.91 -0.23
C TRP A 132 -36.92 -8.53 -1.59
N GLU A 133 -36.27 -9.48 -2.28
CA GLU A 133 -35.73 -9.28 -3.64
C GLU A 133 -36.87 -9.04 -4.64
N MET A 134 -38.00 -9.72 -4.46
CA MET A 134 -39.16 -9.62 -5.36
C MET A 134 -40.02 -8.38 -5.07
N GLY A 135 -39.82 -7.72 -3.94
CA GLY A 135 -40.57 -6.54 -3.52
C GLY A 135 -40.09 -5.25 -4.18
N HIS A 136 -39.06 -4.64 -3.61
CA HIS A 136 -38.67 -3.25 -3.90
C HIS A 136 -37.23 -3.09 -4.41
N THR A 137 -36.55 -4.20 -4.71
CA THR A 137 -35.25 -4.15 -5.41
C THR A 137 -35.43 -3.92 -6.91
N SER A 138 -34.32 -3.80 -7.64
CA SER A 138 -34.34 -3.71 -9.10
C SER A 138 -35.05 -4.88 -9.79
N LEU A 139 -35.06 -6.09 -9.21
CA LEU A 139 -35.82 -7.23 -9.73
C LEU A 139 -37.33 -7.03 -9.59
N GLY A 140 -37.82 -6.68 -8.40
CA GLY A 140 -39.24 -6.41 -8.18
C GLY A 140 -39.77 -5.27 -9.05
N VAL A 141 -38.96 -4.23 -9.22
CA VAL A 141 -39.22 -3.09 -10.13
C VAL A 141 -39.37 -3.56 -11.58
N MET A 142 -38.46 -4.41 -12.06
CA MET A 142 -38.51 -5.00 -13.40
C MET A 142 -39.74 -5.86 -13.61
N LEU A 143 -40.07 -6.72 -12.65
CA LEU A 143 -41.28 -7.55 -12.75
C LEU A 143 -42.54 -6.69 -12.80
N LYS A 144 -42.62 -5.63 -11.99
CA LYS A 144 -43.75 -4.72 -11.95
C LYS A 144 -43.92 -3.92 -13.24
N ASP A 145 -42.83 -3.42 -13.82
CA ASP A 145 -42.85 -2.70 -15.11
C ASP A 145 -43.40 -3.57 -16.25
N TYR A 146 -43.17 -4.90 -16.18
CA TYR A 146 -43.69 -5.90 -17.11
C TYR A 146 -45.03 -6.52 -16.68
N GLY A 147 -45.70 -5.98 -15.66
CA GLY A 147 -47.02 -6.43 -15.21
C GLY A 147 -47.04 -7.78 -14.49
N ILE A 148 -45.90 -8.26 -14.01
CA ILE A 148 -45.79 -9.48 -13.19
C ILE A 148 -45.93 -9.10 -11.71
N THR A 149 -46.97 -9.65 -11.06
CA THR A 149 -47.24 -9.48 -9.63
C THR A 149 -46.90 -10.74 -8.84
N SER A 150 -46.88 -10.67 -7.51
CA SER A 150 -46.64 -11.81 -6.62
C SER A 150 -47.59 -13.00 -6.87
N ASP A 151 -48.82 -12.74 -7.31
CA ASP A 151 -49.81 -13.77 -7.62
C ASP A 151 -49.58 -14.42 -9.01
N SER A 152 -48.68 -13.86 -9.80
CA SER A 152 -48.41 -14.30 -11.17
C SER A 152 -47.36 -15.41 -11.24
N PHE A 153 -46.70 -15.79 -10.15
CA PHE A 153 -45.67 -16.84 -10.12
C PHE A 153 -45.67 -17.54 -8.75
N THR A 154 -45.00 -18.68 -8.65
CA THR A 154 -44.79 -19.37 -7.37
C THR A 154 -43.39 -19.06 -6.85
N LEU A 155 -43.31 -18.31 -5.74
CA LEU A 155 -42.05 -18.02 -5.07
C LEU A 155 -41.59 -19.24 -4.25
N ILE A 156 -40.35 -19.66 -4.46
CA ILE A 156 -39.65 -20.67 -3.68
C ILE A 156 -38.53 -19.95 -2.92
N ASN A 157 -38.44 -20.15 -1.60
CA ASN A 157 -37.41 -19.48 -0.81
C ASN A 157 -36.01 -19.91 -1.26
N HIS A 158 -35.09 -18.96 -1.36
CA HIS A 158 -33.73 -19.17 -1.83
C HIS A 158 -32.90 -19.94 -0.79
N ASP A 159 -32.33 -21.09 -1.16
CA ASP A 159 -31.51 -21.93 -0.26
C ASP A 159 -30.00 -21.75 -0.46
N TYR A 160 -29.62 -20.72 -1.23
CA TYR A 160 -28.23 -20.30 -1.48
C TYR A 160 -27.41 -21.31 -2.30
N LYS A 161 -28.07 -22.24 -3.01
CA LYS A 161 -27.45 -23.24 -3.88
C LYS A 161 -28.07 -23.24 -5.27
N ILE A 162 -27.33 -23.75 -6.26
CA ILE A 162 -27.82 -23.83 -7.65
C ILE A 162 -28.57 -25.14 -7.96
N ASP A 163 -28.54 -26.13 -7.06
CA ASP A 163 -28.98 -27.51 -7.32
C ASP A 163 -30.43 -27.58 -7.83
N LYS A 164 -31.36 -26.86 -7.20
CA LYS A 164 -32.78 -26.83 -7.61
C LYS A 164 -32.97 -26.28 -9.02
N PHE A 165 -32.19 -25.26 -9.40
CA PHE A 165 -32.23 -24.73 -10.75
C PHE A 165 -31.63 -25.74 -11.74
N VAL A 166 -30.49 -26.36 -11.42
CA VAL A 166 -29.85 -27.38 -12.26
C VAL A 166 -30.77 -28.58 -12.49
N ASN A 167 -31.40 -29.09 -11.43
CA ASN A 167 -32.32 -30.23 -11.45
C ASN A 167 -33.68 -29.92 -12.11
N GLY A 168 -33.97 -28.66 -12.42
CA GLY A 168 -35.24 -28.25 -13.04
C GLY A 168 -36.43 -28.20 -12.08
N GLU A 169 -36.17 -28.12 -10.77
CA GLU A 169 -37.23 -27.93 -9.75
C GLU A 169 -37.82 -26.52 -9.79
N VAL A 170 -37.04 -25.56 -10.30
CA VAL A 170 -37.43 -24.16 -10.52
C VAL A 170 -37.09 -23.70 -11.95
N ASP A 171 -37.86 -22.75 -12.46
CA ASP A 171 -37.75 -22.21 -13.82
C ASP A 171 -36.82 -20.98 -13.89
N ALA A 172 -36.73 -20.26 -12.77
CA ALA A 172 -35.89 -19.09 -12.59
C ALA A 172 -35.30 -19.04 -11.17
N MET A 173 -34.16 -18.38 -11.01
CA MET A 173 -33.47 -18.20 -9.73
C MET A 173 -32.84 -16.80 -9.67
N SER A 174 -32.97 -16.11 -8.54
CA SER A 174 -32.22 -14.88 -8.28
C SER A 174 -30.75 -15.19 -8.14
N ILE A 175 -29.92 -14.39 -8.80
CA ILE A 175 -28.47 -14.55 -8.83
C ILE A 175 -27.79 -13.20 -8.75
N PHE A 176 -26.54 -13.21 -8.34
CA PHE A 176 -25.62 -12.13 -8.67
C PHE A 176 -24.87 -12.54 -9.94
N ILE A 177 -24.86 -11.67 -10.95
CA ILE A 177 -24.13 -11.92 -12.21
C ILE A 177 -22.62 -12.11 -11.98
N THR A 178 -22.10 -11.61 -10.86
CA THR A 178 -20.71 -11.79 -10.43
C THR A 178 -20.42 -13.20 -9.92
N SER A 179 -21.43 -14.04 -9.69
CA SER A 179 -21.28 -15.29 -8.94
C SER A 179 -21.82 -16.51 -9.69
N GLN A 180 -23.14 -16.73 -9.65
CA GLN A 180 -23.73 -18.01 -10.08
C GLN A 180 -23.52 -18.37 -11.56
N PRO A 181 -23.39 -17.43 -12.53
CA PRO A 181 -23.11 -17.77 -13.92
C PRO A 181 -21.89 -18.68 -14.09
N TYR A 182 -20.81 -18.45 -13.33
CA TYR A 182 -19.60 -19.26 -13.40
C TYR A 182 -19.85 -20.74 -13.07
N GLU A 183 -20.65 -21.03 -12.05
CA GLU A 183 -20.95 -22.40 -11.65
C GLU A 183 -21.83 -23.11 -12.68
N LEU A 184 -22.80 -22.40 -13.27
CA LEU A 184 -23.65 -22.92 -14.33
C LEU A 184 -22.87 -23.20 -15.61
N ASP A 185 -21.97 -22.29 -16.00
CA ASP A 185 -21.09 -22.43 -17.17
C ASP A 185 -20.16 -23.63 -17.02
N LYS A 186 -19.58 -23.82 -15.82
CA LYS A 186 -18.72 -24.97 -15.51
C LYS A 186 -19.45 -26.31 -15.62
N LEU A 187 -20.76 -26.32 -15.33
CA LEU A 187 -21.62 -27.50 -15.47
C LEU A 187 -22.22 -27.65 -16.88
N GLY A 188 -21.96 -26.72 -17.80
CA GLY A 188 -22.52 -26.73 -19.16
C GLY A 188 -24.03 -26.52 -19.21
N ILE A 189 -24.62 -25.91 -18.18
CA ILE A 189 -26.06 -25.66 -18.10
C ILE A 189 -26.40 -24.45 -18.96
N LYS A 190 -27.30 -24.61 -19.92
CA LYS A 190 -27.79 -23.49 -20.74
C LYS A 190 -28.83 -22.68 -19.96
N TYR A 191 -28.69 -21.36 -19.99
CA TYR A 191 -29.61 -20.42 -19.35
C TYR A 191 -29.72 -19.11 -20.13
N ASN A 192 -30.73 -18.30 -19.79
CA ASN A 192 -30.79 -16.87 -20.14
C ASN A 192 -30.69 -16.03 -18.86
N ILE A 193 -30.16 -14.81 -18.96
CA ILE A 193 -30.14 -13.84 -17.86
C ILE A 193 -31.13 -12.72 -18.14
N LEU A 194 -32.07 -12.51 -17.23
CA LEU A 194 -32.92 -11.33 -17.17
C LEU A 194 -32.28 -10.34 -16.17
N ASN A 195 -31.43 -9.46 -16.68
CA ASN A 195 -30.83 -8.38 -15.89
C ASN A 195 -31.72 -7.12 -15.99
N PRO A 196 -32.14 -6.49 -14.88
CA PRO A 196 -32.90 -5.23 -14.89
C PRO A 196 -32.30 -4.13 -15.79
N ALA A 197 -30.97 -4.05 -15.86
CA ALA A 197 -30.27 -3.08 -16.69
C ALA A 197 -30.57 -3.23 -18.20
N ASN A 198 -30.86 -4.46 -18.66
CA ASN A 198 -31.24 -4.74 -20.06
C ASN A 198 -32.64 -4.22 -20.40
N PHE A 199 -33.42 -3.88 -19.39
CA PHE A 199 -34.79 -3.37 -19.50
C PHE A 199 -34.91 -1.90 -19.06
N GLY A 200 -33.79 -1.18 -18.96
CA GLY A 200 -33.78 0.25 -18.61
C GLY A 200 -33.87 0.55 -17.12
N ILE A 201 -33.69 -0.46 -16.25
CA ILE A 201 -33.76 -0.30 -14.80
C ILE A 201 -32.34 -0.37 -14.24
N TYR A 202 -31.75 0.81 -14.04
CA TYR A 202 -30.38 0.96 -13.53
C TYR A 202 -30.39 1.24 -12.04
N SER A 203 -29.64 0.44 -11.30
CA SER A 203 -29.64 0.50 -9.85
C SER A 203 -28.28 0.17 -9.26
N TYR A 204 -28.21 0.28 -7.94
CA TYR A 204 -27.04 -0.02 -7.13
C TYR A 204 -27.29 -1.21 -6.23
N ASP A 205 -26.20 -1.92 -5.93
CA ASP A 205 -26.12 -2.98 -4.95
C ASP A 205 -24.90 -2.70 -4.05
N VAL A 206 -24.86 -3.28 -2.85
CA VAL A 206 -23.78 -3.05 -1.88
C VAL A 206 -23.65 -1.55 -1.51
N GLU A 207 -24.77 -0.95 -1.11
CA GLU A 207 -24.87 0.40 -0.57
C GLU A 207 -24.62 0.37 0.93
N LEU A 208 -23.57 1.04 1.39
CA LEU A 208 -23.24 1.17 2.80
C LEU A 208 -24.02 2.34 3.40
N PHE A 209 -24.77 2.06 4.47
CA PHE A 209 -25.61 3.04 5.14
C PHE A 209 -25.51 2.97 6.66
N THR A 210 -25.96 4.03 7.31
CA THR A 210 -26.17 4.12 8.75
C THR A 210 -27.47 4.87 9.05
N SER A 211 -27.80 5.09 10.33
CA SER A 211 -28.97 5.89 10.72
C SER A 211 -28.61 7.36 10.95
N GLU A 212 -29.60 8.24 10.80
CA GLU A 212 -29.45 9.67 11.14
C GLU A 212 -28.94 9.88 12.57
N ASN A 213 -29.36 9.02 13.50
CA ASN A 213 -28.94 9.09 14.89
C ASN A 213 -27.42 8.84 15.04
N ILE A 214 -26.88 7.83 14.34
CA ILE A 214 -25.46 7.48 14.44
C ILE A 214 -24.59 8.59 13.83
N ILE A 215 -24.94 9.06 12.64
CA ILE A 215 -24.14 10.07 11.94
C ILE A 215 -24.17 11.42 12.64
N ASN A 216 -25.30 11.81 13.24
CA ASN A 216 -25.41 13.05 14.01
C ASN A 216 -24.66 12.97 15.35
N LYS A 217 -24.52 11.76 15.92
CA LYS A 217 -23.83 11.55 17.19
C LYS A 217 -22.32 11.44 17.03
N ASN A 218 -21.84 10.73 16.00
CA ASN A 218 -20.42 10.48 15.79
C ASN A 218 -20.06 10.50 14.28
N PRO A 219 -20.05 11.68 13.63
CA PRO A 219 -19.75 11.79 12.21
C PRO A 219 -18.31 11.38 11.87
N GLU A 220 -17.37 11.61 12.79
CA GLU A 220 -15.95 11.22 12.62
C GLU A 220 -15.79 9.70 12.56
N MET A 221 -16.49 8.94 13.41
CA MET A 221 -16.50 7.46 13.34
C MET A 221 -17.03 6.96 11.99
N VAL A 222 -18.07 7.59 11.46
CA VAL A 222 -18.64 7.25 10.14
C VAL A 222 -17.63 7.52 9.02
N GLU A 223 -16.96 8.67 9.03
CA GLU A 223 -15.92 9.02 8.04
C GLU A 223 -14.73 8.06 8.11
N ASN A 224 -14.22 7.80 9.33
CA ASN A 224 -13.13 6.85 9.57
C ASN A 224 -13.50 5.44 9.09
N PHE A 225 -14.75 5.01 9.30
CA PHE A 225 -15.24 3.73 8.81
C PHE A 225 -15.24 3.66 7.28
N ILE A 226 -15.73 4.71 6.60
CA ILE A 226 -15.73 4.80 5.14
C ILE A 226 -14.30 4.77 4.60
N GLU A 227 -13.38 5.57 5.16
CA GLU A 227 -12.00 5.65 4.70
C GLU A 227 -11.27 4.31 4.86
N ALA A 228 -11.41 3.67 6.03
CA ALA A 228 -10.85 2.35 6.27
C ALA A 228 -11.41 1.30 5.30
N THR A 229 -12.72 1.32 5.03
CA THR A 229 -13.38 0.40 4.09
C THR A 229 -12.88 0.62 2.66
N ASN A 230 -12.80 1.88 2.21
CA ASN A 230 -12.32 2.22 0.87
C ASN A 230 -10.88 1.78 0.66
N LYS A 231 -10.02 1.96 1.67
CA LYS A 231 -8.65 1.45 1.68
C LYS A 231 -8.60 -0.08 1.62
N GLY A 232 -9.53 -0.76 2.29
CA GLY A 232 -9.72 -2.21 2.20
C GLY A 232 -10.07 -2.66 0.78
N TRP A 233 -11.00 -1.99 0.11
CA TRP A 233 -11.37 -2.27 -1.29
C TRP A 233 -10.21 -2.03 -2.26
N GLU A 234 -9.48 -0.91 -2.12
CA GLU A 234 -8.29 -0.63 -2.92
C GLU A 234 -7.23 -1.74 -2.81
N TYR A 235 -7.04 -2.28 -1.60
CA TYR A 235 -6.13 -3.40 -1.38
C TYR A 235 -6.67 -4.69 -2.00
N ALA A 236 -7.97 -4.97 -1.84
CA ALA A 236 -8.59 -6.20 -2.32
C ALA A 236 -8.52 -6.34 -3.84
N PHE A 237 -8.75 -5.27 -4.60
CA PHE A 237 -8.62 -5.31 -6.07
C PHE A 237 -7.18 -5.47 -6.56
N LYS A 238 -6.21 -4.94 -5.81
CA LYS A 238 -4.77 -5.11 -6.13
C LYS A 238 -4.23 -6.50 -5.77
N ASN A 239 -4.86 -7.19 -4.81
CA ASN A 239 -4.36 -8.46 -4.25
C ASN A 239 -5.46 -9.53 -4.26
N LYS A 240 -6.15 -9.70 -5.39
CA LYS A 240 -7.36 -10.55 -5.49
C LYS A 240 -7.13 -11.98 -4.99
N GLU A 241 -6.04 -12.64 -5.40
CA GLU A 241 -5.72 -14.02 -5.00
C GLU A 241 -5.54 -14.16 -3.48
N GLU A 242 -4.81 -13.22 -2.86
CA GLU A 242 -4.61 -13.18 -1.41
C GLU A 242 -5.95 -13.03 -0.67
N ILE A 243 -6.83 -12.15 -1.16
CA ILE A 243 -8.11 -11.91 -0.52
C ILE A 243 -9.10 -13.05 -0.77
N VAL A 244 -9.04 -13.71 -1.93
CA VAL A 244 -9.76 -14.97 -2.17
C VAL A 244 -9.33 -16.03 -1.16
N ASP A 245 -8.03 -16.19 -0.92
CA ASP A 245 -7.50 -17.12 0.08
C ASP A 245 -7.94 -16.76 1.50
N LEU A 246 -7.93 -15.47 1.84
CA LEU A 246 -8.42 -14.97 3.13
C LEU A 246 -9.90 -15.32 3.33
N ILE A 247 -10.75 -15.02 2.35
CA ILE A 247 -12.18 -15.29 2.40
C ILE A 247 -12.43 -16.80 2.51
N TYR A 248 -11.75 -17.59 1.69
CA TYR A 248 -11.90 -19.04 1.65
C TYR A 248 -11.50 -19.72 2.98
N ASN A 249 -10.41 -19.26 3.59
CA ASN A 249 -9.87 -19.88 4.79
C ASN A 249 -10.56 -19.40 6.07
N LYS A 250 -10.97 -18.12 6.15
CA LYS A 250 -11.45 -17.50 7.39
C LYS A 250 -12.96 -17.31 7.45
N TYR A 251 -13.62 -17.05 6.32
CA TYR A 251 -15.03 -16.63 6.32
C TYR A 251 -15.98 -17.68 5.73
N THR A 252 -15.65 -18.31 4.60
CA THR A 252 -16.56 -19.30 4.00
C THR A 252 -15.85 -20.28 3.06
N LYS A 253 -16.37 -21.52 2.99
CA LYS A 253 -15.96 -22.55 1.99
C LYS A 253 -17.11 -22.99 1.08
N ARG A 254 -18.21 -22.23 1.04
CA ARG A 254 -19.37 -22.55 0.17
C ARG A 254 -19.02 -22.50 -1.31
N LYS A 255 -18.06 -21.64 -1.68
CA LYS A 255 -17.55 -21.47 -3.04
C LYS A 255 -16.13 -21.99 -3.14
N THR A 256 -15.78 -22.46 -4.33
CA THR A 256 -14.39 -22.77 -4.70
C THR A 256 -13.57 -21.48 -4.82
N LYS A 257 -12.24 -21.58 -4.69
CA LYS A 257 -11.35 -20.43 -4.86
C LYS A 257 -11.46 -19.85 -6.27
N GLU A 258 -11.63 -20.70 -7.28
CA GLU A 258 -11.80 -20.28 -8.67
C GLU A 258 -13.10 -19.50 -8.87
N SER A 259 -14.20 -19.92 -8.20
CA SER A 259 -15.47 -19.18 -8.20
C SER A 259 -15.35 -17.82 -7.52
N LEU A 260 -14.65 -17.74 -6.37
CA LEU A 260 -14.36 -16.46 -5.70
C LEU A 260 -13.44 -15.55 -6.52
N LEU A 261 -12.49 -16.11 -7.28
CA LEU A 261 -11.61 -15.33 -8.15
C LEU A 261 -12.36 -14.80 -9.38
N TYR A 262 -13.27 -15.59 -9.95
CA TYR A 262 -14.21 -15.12 -10.97
C TYR A 262 -15.04 -13.94 -10.43
N GLU A 263 -15.61 -14.11 -9.23
CA GLU A 263 -16.38 -13.08 -8.54
C GLU A 263 -15.57 -11.81 -8.29
N ALA A 264 -14.30 -11.93 -7.90
CA ALA A 264 -13.40 -10.80 -7.72
C ALA A 264 -13.22 -9.97 -9.00
N ASN A 265 -13.05 -10.64 -10.14
CA ASN A 265 -12.87 -9.99 -11.43
C ASN A 265 -14.17 -9.31 -11.90
N GLN A 266 -15.32 -9.98 -11.74
CA GLN A 266 -16.61 -9.38 -12.10
C GLN A 266 -16.99 -8.21 -11.18
N THR A 267 -16.69 -8.33 -9.88
CA THR A 267 -16.93 -7.27 -8.90
C THR A 267 -16.18 -5.98 -9.26
N GLU A 268 -14.90 -6.09 -9.65
CA GLU A 268 -14.12 -4.91 -10.07
C GLU A 268 -14.73 -4.19 -11.29
N GLN A 269 -15.29 -4.96 -12.24
CA GLN A 269 -15.91 -4.39 -13.43
C GLN A 269 -17.17 -3.56 -13.08
N ILE A 270 -18.03 -4.08 -12.20
CA ILE A 270 -19.28 -3.40 -11.83
C ILE A 270 -19.07 -2.25 -10.84
N PHE A 271 -17.92 -2.19 -10.15
CA PHE A 271 -17.53 -0.98 -9.40
C PHE A 271 -17.29 0.22 -10.33
N LYS A 272 -17.01 -0.02 -11.62
CA LYS A 272 -16.67 1.00 -12.61
C LYS A 272 -15.58 1.95 -12.07
N THR A 273 -14.50 1.39 -11.53
CA THR A 273 -13.39 2.14 -10.90
C THR A 273 -12.65 3.08 -11.86
N ASN A 274 -12.85 2.89 -13.17
CA ASN A 274 -12.43 3.80 -14.24
C ASN A 274 -13.26 5.10 -14.33
N ILE A 275 -14.47 5.12 -13.75
CA ILE A 275 -15.40 6.25 -13.79
C ILE A 275 -15.66 6.80 -12.37
N PHE A 276 -15.76 5.93 -11.36
CA PHE A 276 -16.09 6.32 -9.99
C PHE A 276 -14.94 5.99 -9.03
N LYS A 277 -14.66 6.89 -8.08
CA LYS A 277 -13.84 6.56 -6.92
C LYS A 277 -14.56 5.48 -6.09
N ILE A 278 -13.79 4.55 -5.51
CA ILE A 278 -14.32 3.56 -4.57
C ILE A 278 -15.07 4.27 -3.43
N GLY A 279 -16.30 3.81 -3.16
CA GLY A 279 -17.20 4.38 -2.15
C GLY A 279 -17.96 5.63 -2.60
N ALA A 280 -17.70 6.18 -3.80
CA ALA A 280 -18.35 7.38 -4.26
C ALA A 280 -19.85 7.17 -4.51
N ILE A 281 -20.65 8.08 -3.97
CA ILE A 281 -22.08 8.16 -4.20
C ILE A 281 -22.32 8.95 -5.49
N ALA A 282 -23.23 8.49 -6.37
CA ALA A 282 -23.63 9.22 -7.57
C ALA A 282 -25.08 9.73 -7.42
N PRO A 283 -25.28 11.00 -7.00
CA PRO A 283 -26.61 11.58 -6.79
C PRO A 283 -27.54 11.48 -8.01
N GLU A 284 -26.98 11.57 -9.21
CA GLU A 284 -27.71 11.55 -10.47
C GLU A 284 -28.47 10.23 -10.66
N LEU A 285 -27.87 9.10 -10.30
CA LEU A 285 -28.51 7.78 -10.39
C LEU A 285 -29.47 7.54 -9.22
N ILE A 286 -29.19 8.10 -8.03
CA ILE A 286 -30.16 8.08 -6.91
C ILE A 286 -31.45 8.77 -7.35
N LYS A 287 -31.34 9.94 -7.97
CA LYS A 287 -32.47 10.69 -8.51
C LYS A 287 -33.20 9.88 -9.59
N LEU A 288 -32.47 9.26 -10.53
CA LEU A 288 -33.06 8.39 -11.56
C LEU A 288 -33.92 7.26 -10.95
N ASN A 289 -33.42 6.60 -9.90
CA ASN A 289 -34.16 5.55 -9.20
C ASN A 289 -35.39 6.10 -8.46
N ALA A 290 -35.26 7.27 -7.81
CA ALA A 290 -36.37 7.92 -7.13
C ALA A 290 -37.50 8.33 -8.09
N ASP A 291 -37.15 8.85 -9.28
CA ASP A 291 -38.10 9.18 -10.33
C ASP A 291 -38.81 7.92 -10.87
N LEU A 292 -38.07 6.81 -11.04
CA LEU A 292 -38.64 5.52 -11.42
C LEU A 292 -39.64 4.99 -10.38
N TYR A 293 -39.31 5.06 -9.10
CA TYR A 293 -40.22 4.63 -8.02
C TYR A 293 -41.50 5.47 -8.01
N THR A 294 -41.39 6.76 -8.27
CA THR A 294 -42.54 7.68 -8.37
C THR A 294 -43.40 7.33 -9.58
N LYS A 295 -42.78 7.07 -10.74
CA LYS A 295 -43.48 6.64 -11.97
C LYS A 295 -44.27 5.34 -11.77
N LEU A 296 -43.70 4.39 -11.03
CA LEU A 296 -44.32 3.09 -10.74
C LEU A 296 -45.32 3.12 -9.57
N GLY A 297 -45.59 4.30 -9.00
CA GLY A 297 -46.54 4.49 -7.90
C GLY A 297 -46.12 3.83 -6.59
N LEU A 298 -44.82 3.70 -6.34
CA LEU A 298 -44.27 3.16 -5.08
C LEU A 298 -44.13 4.23 -3.98
N VAL A 299 -44.19 5.51 -4.35
CA VAL A 299 -44.10 6.70 -3.50
C VAL A 299 -45.18 7.69 -3.94
N ASP A 300 -45.63 8.55 -3.02
CA ASP A 300 -46.57 9.64 -3.33
C ASP A 300 -46.00 10.57 -4.42
N LYS A 301 -46.80 10.85 -5.45
CA LYS A 301 -46.44 11.76 -6.56
C LYS A 301 -46.23 13.20 -6.11
N ASN A 302 -46.79 13.59 -4.96
CA ASN A 302 -46.65 14.95 -4.42
C ASN A 302 -45.38 15.15 -3.58
N LEU A 303 -44.58 14.10 -3.37
CA LEU A 303 -43.36 14.18 -2.58
C LEU A 303 -42.29 15.01 -3.31
N ASN A 304 -41.69 16.00 -2.63
CA ASN A 304 -40.54 16.71 -3.17
C ASN A 304 -39.28 15.82 -3.07
N ILE A 305 -39.01 15.08 -4.15
CA ILE A 305 -37.88 14.14 -4.26
C ILE A 305 -36.55 14.83 -3.95
N THR A 306 -36.35 16.06 -4.44
CA THR A 306 -35.08 16.77 -4.26
C THR A 306 -34.84 17.04 -2.77
N PHE A 307 -35.85 17.55 -2.07
CA PHE A 307 -35.77 17.81 -0.64
C PHE A 307 -35.57 16.53 0.19
N ALA A 308 -36.27 15.44 -0.15
CA ALA A 308 -36.14 14.16 0.55
C ALA A 308 -34.74 13.53 0.40
N LEU A 309 -34.07 13.79 -0.73
CA LEU A 309 -32.75 13.28 -1.05
C LEU A 309 -31.60 14.19 -0.58
N ASP A 310 -31.85 15.48 -0.32
CA ASP A 310 -30.81 16.43 0.11
C ASP A 310 -30.08 15.98 1.40
N SER A 311 -30.80 15.30 2.30
CA SER A 311 -30.25 14.73 3.52
C SER A 311 -30.13 13.21 3.47
N TYR A 312 -30.26 12.57 2.30
CA TYR A 312 -30.18 11.11 2.17
C TYR A 312 -28.74 10.60 2.17
N TYR A 313 -27.80 11.41 1.70
CA TYR A 313 -26.40 11.03 1.58
C TYR A 313 -25.45 12.13 2.05
N LEU A 314 -24.26 11.72 2.50
CA LEU A 314 -23.19 12.64 2.86
C LEU A 314 -22.74 13.45 1.64
N ARG A 315 -22.97 14.77 1.65
CA ARG A 315 -22.29 15.70 0.74
C ARG A 315 -20.90 16.01 1.28
N ASP A 316 -19.97 16.43 0.41
CA ASP A 316 -18.65 16.97 0.82
C ASP A 316 -18.74 18.12 1.85
N ASN A 317 -19.94 18.70 2.02
CA ASN A 317 -20.27 19.72 3.03
C ASN A 317 -20.50 19.17 4.45
N TYR A 318 -20.51 17.85 4.68
CA TYR A 318 -20.44 17.28 6.03
C TYR A 318 -19.00 17.26 6.59
N LYS A 319 -18.05 17.94 5.90
CA LYS A 319 -16.74 18.26 6.46
C LYS A 319 -16.89 18.94 7.81
N ARG A 320 -16.56 18.18 8.86
CA ARG A 320 -16.31 18.57 10.25
C ARG A 320 -17.29 19.60 10.81
N LEU A 321 -18.45 19.14 11.30
CA LEU A 321 -19.00 19.73 12.52
C LEU A 321 -18.01 19.40 13.64
N ILE A 322 -17.00 20.25 13.85
CA ILE A 322 -16.05 20.02 14.94
C ILE A 322 -16.83 20.11 16.25
N PRO A 323 -16.96 19.01 17.01
CA PRO A 323 -17.77 19.03 18.21
C PRO A 323 -17.15 20.00 19.21
N PHE A 324 -17.96 20.93 19.70
CA PHE A 324 -17.58 21.80 20.80
C PHE A 324 -17.64 21.04 22.13
N SER A 325 -16.61 21.20 22.97
CA SER A 325 -16.60 20.71 24.35
C SER A 325 -17.70 21.40 25.16
N LYS A 326 -18.04 20.85 26.33
CA LYS A 326 -19.03 21.47 27.21
C LYS A 326 -18.60 22.88 27.63
N GLU A 327 -17.32 23.07 27.93
CA GLU A 327 -16.71 24.34 28.31
C GLU A 327 -16.74 25.35 27.16
N GLU A 328 -16.46 24.91 25.93
CA GLU A 328 -16.55 25.75 24.72
C GLU A 328 -17.99 26.19 24.44
N LYS A 329 -18.98 25.29 24.59
CA LYS A 329 -20.40 25.64 24.43
C LYS A 329 -20.86 26.65 25.49
N GLU A 330 -20.41 26.49 26.73
CA GLU A 330 -20.68 27.46 27.80
C GLU A 330 -19.98 28.81 27.52
N TYR A 331 -18.75 28.77 27.01
CA TYR A 331 -18.00 29.96 26.60
C TYR A 331 -18.75 30.73 25.50
N LEU A 332 -19.19 30.05 24.43
CA LEU A 332 -19.93 30.65 23.32
C LEU A 332 -21.29 31.23 23.78
N LYS A 333 -21.96 30.60 24.75
CA LYS A 333 -23.20 31.15 25.34
C LYS A 333 -22.94 32.42 26.16
N LYS A 334 -21.80 32.50 26.84
CA LYS A 334 -21.43 33.64 27.70
C LYS A 334 -20.82 34.79 26.92
N HIS A 335 -20.12 34.51 25.82
CA HIS A 335 -19.39 35.48 24.99
C HIS A 335 -19.94 35.46 23.55
N SER A 336 -21.17 35.95 23.39
CA SER A 336 -21.85 35.99 22.09
C SER A 336 -21.25 37.03 21.14
N THR A 337 -20.46 37.97 21.66
CA THR A 337 -19.78 39.01 20.90
C THR A 337 -18.30 39.00 21.27
N ILE A 338 -17.43 38.90 20.27
CA ILE A 338 -15.97 38.89 20.41
C ILE A 338 -15.41 40.21 19.88
N LYS A 339 -14.60 40.90 20.69
CA LYS A 339 -13.95 42.16 20.32
C LYS A 339 -12.69 41.89 19.52
N VAL A 340 -12.68 42.30 18.27
CA VAL A 340 -11.61 42.01 17.31
C VAL A 340 -10.89 43.28 16.90
N HIS A 341 -9.57 43.20 16.84
CA HIS A 341 -8.69 44.24 16.31
C HIS A 341 -9.02 44.64 14.86
N ASN A 342 -9.28 45.92 14.60
CA ASN A 342 -9.30 46.50 13.24
C ASN A 342 -8.32 47.68 13.14
N GLU A 343 -7.35 47.55 12.24
CA GLU A 343 -6.36 48.59 11.98
C GLU A 343 -6.96 49.76 11.21
N SER A 344 -6.32 50.92 11.32
CA SER A 344 -6.73 52.10 10.56
C SER A 344 -6.23 52.05 9.11
N ASN A 345 -5.03 51.51 8.87
CA ASN A 345 -4.26 51.81 7.66
C ASN A 345 -3.28 50.69 7.24
N TRP A 346 -3.74 49.44 7.13
CA TRP A 346 -2.94 48.32 6.60
C TRP A 346 -3.62 47.53 5.45
N PRO A 347 -3.99 48.20 4.34
CA PRO A 347 -4.58 47.57 3.15
C PRO A 347 -3.56 46.71 2.38
N PRO A 348 -3.98 45.62 1.72
CA PRO A 348 -5.36 45.15 1.58
C PRO A 348 -5.81 44.19 2.71
N PHE A 349 -5.03 44.04 3.79
CA PHE A 349 -5.27 43.03 4.82
C PHE A 349 -6.23 43.48 5.91
N ASN A 350 -5.94 44.58 6.59
CA ASN A 350 -6.73 45.06 7.72
C ASN A 350 -6.68 46.60 7.75
N TYR A 351 -7.80 47.25 7.43
CA TYR A 351 -7.86 48.70 7.45
C TYR A 351 -9.29 49.18 7.69
N ASN A 352 -9.44 50.47 7.95
CA ASN A 352 -10.74 51.08 8.19
C ASN A 352 -11.06 52.08 7.07
N LEU A 353 -12.06 51.75 6.25
CA LEU A 353 -12.49 52.61 5.15
C LEU A 353 -13.74 53.38 5.57
N LYS A 354 -13.57 54.64 5.99
CA LYS A 354 -14.66 55.55 6.40
C LYS A 354 -15.55 55.00 7.52
N GLY A 355 -14.95 54.42 8.56
CA GLY A 355 -15.66 53.83 9.70
C GLY A 355 -16.00 52.35 9.53
N LYS A 356 -15.71 51.74 8.37
CA LYS A 356 -16.01 50.33 8.09
C LYS A 356 -14.73 49.46 8.12
N PRO A 357 -14.65 48.44 8.98
CA PRO A 357 -13.61 47.42 8.92
C PRO A 357 -13.58 46.75 7.54
N THR A 358 -12.42 46.72 6.90
CA THR A 358 -12.26 46.28 5.51
C THR A 358 -10.93 45.57 5.32
N GLY A 359 -10.89 44.55 4.46
CA GLY A 359 -9.67 43.86 4.04
C GLY A 359 -9.73 42.34 4.16
N PHE A 360 -8.67 41.67 3.69
CA PHE A 360 -8.56 40.20 3.71
C PHE A 360 -8.71 39.61 5.11
N SER A 361 -7.99 40.14 6.11
CA SER A 361 -8.01 39.65 7.49
C SER A 361 -9.36 39.88 8.16
N ILE A 362 -10.08 40.94 7.78
CA ILE A 362 -11.44 41.23 8.25
C ILE A 362 -12.41 40.18 7.71
N GLU A 363 -12.48 40.00 6.39
CA GLU A 363 -13.40 39.03 5.79
C GLU A 363 -13.05 37.58 6.13
N TYR A 364 -11.77 37.29 6.33
CA TYR A 364 -11.33 36.00 6.86
C TYR A 364 -11.87 35.77 8.28
N MET A 365 -11.78 36.77 9.17
CA MET A 365 -12.30 36.67 10.53
C MET A 365 -13.83 36.61 10.57
N ASP A 366 -14.53 37.36 9.70
CA ASP A 366 -15.98 37.25 9.52
C ASP A 366 -16.38 35.82 9.13
N LEU A 367 -15.59 35.19 8.26
CA LEU A 367 -15.81 33.81 7.86
C LEU A 367 -15.62 32.86 9.05
N VAL A 368 -14.53 33.00 9.82
CA VAL A 368 -14.31 32.23 11.08
C VAL A 368 -15.49 32.40 12.02
N ALA A 369 -15.97 33.62 12.24
CA ALA A 369 -17.12 33.89 13.10
C ALA A 369 -18.41 33.26 12.60
N SER A 370 -18.64 33.27 11.28
CA SER A 370 -19.80 32.60 10.67
C SER A 370 -19.80 31.09 10.91
N LYS A 371 -18.63 30.44 10.89
CA LYS A 371 -18.50 29.00 11.19
C LYS A 371 -18.72 28.70 12.67
N LEU A 372 -18.42 29.64 13.56
CA LEU A 372 -18.59 29.50 15.01
C LEU A 372 -19.96 29.98 15.52
N GLY A 373 -20.72 30.70 14.70
CA GLY A 373 -21.99 31.32 15.10
C GLY A 373 -21.84 32.44 16.13
N ILE A 374 -20.73 33.18 16.10
CA ILE A 374 -20.43 34.30 17.00
C ILE A 374 -20.57 35.65 16.28
N ASN A 375 -20.88 36.71 17.02
CA ASN A 375 -20.83 38.07 16.51
C ASN A 375 -19.46 38.70 16.77
N ILE A 376 -19.03 39.58 15.87
CA ILE A 376 -17.79 40.35 16.02
C ILE A 376 -18.10 41.82 16.25
N GLU A 377 -17.43 42.40 17.25
CA GLU A 377 -17.31 43.85 17.41
C GLU A 377 -15.88 44.27 17.03
N TYR A 378 -15.72 44.97 15.90
CA TYR A 378 -14.41 45.46 15.48
C TYR A 378 -14.04 46.76 16.20
N ILE A 379 -12.89 46.76 16.89
CA ILE A 379 -12.36 47.93 17.61
C ILE A 379 -11.30 48.62 16.75
N SER A 380 -11.51 49.90 16.46
CA SER A 380 -10.64 50.73 15.62
C SER A 380 -10.14 51.97 16.36
N GLY A 381 -9.21 52.73 15.76
CA GLY A 381 -8.79 54.05 16.27
C GLY A 381 -7.59 54.05 17.22
N TYR A 382 -6.88 52.93 17.34
CA TYR A 382 -5.66 52.81 18.14
C TYR A 382 -4.47 52.42 17.24
N SER A 383 -3.25 52.70 17.69
CA SER A 383 -2.02 52.21 17.09
C SER A 383 -1.79 50.72 17.36
N TRP A 384 -0.94 50.07 16.57
CA TRP A 384 -0.59 48.65 16.75
C TRP A 384 -0.12 48.34 18.19
N ASN A 385 0.74 49.18 18.76
CA ASN A 385 1.25 49.00 20.13
C ASN A 385 0.16 49.16 21.18
N GLU A 386 -0.79 50.06 20.99
CA GLU A 386 -1.93 50.20 21.88
C GLU A 386 -2.82 48.96 21.82
N PHE A 387 -3.02 48.36 20.63
CA PHE A 387 -3.75 47.10 20.50
C PHE A 387 -3.04 45.92 21.19
N ILE A 388 -1.71 45.85 21.12
CA ILE A 388 -0.92 44.87 21.88
C ILE A 388 -1.20 45.02 23.38
N GLU A 389 -1.16 46.24 23.92
CA GLU A 389 -1.44 46.48 25.34
C GLU A 389 -2.91 46.21 25.71
N LYS A 390 -3.85 46.49 24.80
CA LYS A 390 -5.27 46.15 24.99
C LYS A 390 -5.51 44.64 25.03
N LEU A 391 -4.84 43.85 24.17
CA LEU A 391 -4.94 42.40 24.20
C LEU A 391 -4.35 41.83 25.51
N LYS A 392 -3.24 42.39 26.01
CA LYS A 392 -2.66 41.98 27.31
C LYS A 392 -3.60 42.23 28.49
N LYS A 393 -4.38 43.32 28.43
CA LYS A 393 -5.34 43.73 29.46
C LYS A 393 -6.75 43.15 29.28
N ASP A 394 -6.95 42.26 28.30
CA ASP A 394 -8.27 41.72 27.93
C ASP A 394 -9.32 42.81 27.58
N GLU A 395 -8.86 43.96 27.06
CA GLU A 395 -9.75 45.01 26.53
C GLU A 395 -10.24 44.70 25.11
N ILE A 396 -9.49 43.87 24.38
CA ILE A 396 -9.88 43.20 23.14
C ILE A 396 -9.61 41.70 23.27
N ASP A 397 -10.37 40.88 22.55
CA ASP A 397 -10.32 39.41 22.68
C ASP A 397 -9.39 38.76 21.66
N VAL A 398 -9.36 39.30 20.43
CA VAL A 398 -8.62 38.71 19.30
C VAL A 398 -7.84 39.78 18.55
N MET A 399 -6.56 39.51 18.32
CA MET A 399 -5.72 40.30 17.43
C MET A 399 -5.49 39.55 16.11
N LEU A 400 -5.82 40.24 15.01
CA LEU A 400 -5.63 39.74 13.64
C LEU A 400 -4.20 40.01 13.15
N ASN A 401 -3.82 39.27 12.11
CA ASN A 401 -2.60 39.48 11.31
C ASN A 401 -1.29 39.65 12.10
N ILE A 402 -1.24 39.07 13.31
CA ILE A 402 -0.11 39.18 14.22
C ILE A 402 0.90 38.06 13.97
N SER A 403 2.18 38.41 13.84
CA SER A 403 3.28 37.45 13.74
C SER A 403 3.63 36.85 15.10
N LYS A 404 3.93 35.56 15.10
CA LYS A 404 4.39 34.82 16.28
C LYS A 404 5.89 35.04 16.53
N THR A 405 6.26 35.64 17.65
CA THR A 405 7.65 35.82 18.10
C THR A 405 7.86 35.28 19.52
N ALA A 406 9.09 34.93 19.88
CA ALA A 406 9.43 34.41 21.21
C ALA A 406 9.08 35.39 22.35
N GLN A 407 9.07 36.69 22.07
CA GLN A 407 8.63 37.70 23.03
C GLN A 407 7.11 37.72 23.17
N ARG A 408 6.37 37.68 22.06
CA ARG A 408 4.90 37.69 22.07
C ARG A 408 4.28 36.41 22.64
N GLU A 409 4.94 35.26 22.51
CA GLU A 409 4.53 34.00 23.16
C GLU A 409 4.56 34.05 24.70
N LYS A 410 5.22 35.06 25.29
CA LYS A 410 5.17 35.28 26.74
C LYS A 410 3.80 35.76 27.19
N ASP A 411 3.13 36.55 26.37
CA ASP A 411 1.89 37.27 26.70
C ASP A 411 0.65 36.74 25.97
N PHE A 412 0.82 36.04 24.83
CA PHE A 412 -0.27 35.60 23.95
C PHE A 412 -0.20 34.11 23.59
N ILE A 413 -1.34 33.57 23.16
CA ILE A 413 -1.45 32.26 22.53
C ILE A 413 -2.01 32.42 21.11
N PHE A 414 -1.51 31.61 20.18
CA PHE A 414 -1.77 31.76 18.75
C PHE A 414 -2.48 30.54 18.17
N THR A 415 -3.31 30.79 17.16
CA THR A 415 -3.78 29.78 16.21
C THR A 415 -2.64 29.33 15.29
N SER A 416 -2.89 28.37 14.38
CA SER A 416 -2.01 28.17 13.21
C SER A 416 -2.19 29.27 12.15
N ASP A 417 -1.19 29.50 11.29
CA ASP A 417 -1.22 30.61 10.32
C ASP A 417 -2.31 30.44 9.27
N TYR A 418 -2.92 31.54 8.84
CA TYR A 418 -3.98 31.52 7.82
C TYR A 418 -3.57 32.13 6.48
N VAL A 419 -2.52 32.96 6.47
CA VAL A 419 -1.92 33.47 5.24
C VAL A 419 -0.43 33.73 5.46
N LYS A 420 0.33 33.59 4.37
CA LYS A 420 1.74 33.95 4.31
C LYS A 420 1.90 35.15 3.40
N ALA A 421 2.76 36.06 3.81
CA ALA A 421 3.02 37.36 3.22
C ALA A 421 4.54 37.50 3.01
N ILE A 422 4.97 38.21 1.96
CA ILE A 422 6.39 38.45 1.67
C ILE A 422 6.75 39.85 2.15
N ASP A 423 7.77 39.93 3.00
CA ASP A 423 8.39 41.20 3.36
C ASP A 423 9.36 41.65 2.26
N THR A 424 9.26 42.91 1.89
CA THR A 424 10.02 43.53 0.82
C THR A 424 10.67 44.80 1.33
N ILE A 425 11.92 45.00 0.94
CA ILE A 425 12.57 46.29 1.13
C ILE A 425 12.24 47.19 -0.05
N PHE A 426 11.62 48.33 0.23
CA PHE A 426 11.33 49.40 -0.72
C PHE A 426 12.47 50.41 -0.73
N ILE A 427 12.95 50.75 -1.94
CA ILE A 427 14.09 51.65 -2.16
C ILE A 427 13.76 52.67 -3.24
N LYS A 428 14.56 53.73 -3.35
CA LYS A 428 14.46 54.67 -4.48
C LYS A 428 14.77 53.97 -5.79
N LYS A 429 14.07 54.35 -6.86
CA LYS A 429 14.32 53.83 -8.21
C LYS A 429 15.77 54.04 -8.69
N SER A 430 16.37 55.17 -8.28
CA SER A 430 17.76 55.54 -8.59
C SER A 430 18.81 54.65 -7.91
N ASP A 431 18.47 53.96 -6.82
CA ASP A 431 19.40 53.09 -6.12
C ASP A 431 19.42 51.69 -6.78
N ILE A 432 20.57 51.37 -7.37
CA ILE A 432 20.87 50.12 -8.08
C ILE A 432 21.90 49.24 -7.32
N ASN A 433 22.50 49.79 -6.27
CA ASN A 433 23.52 49.11 -5.47
C ASN A 433 22.96 48.34 -4.27
N LEU A 434 21.69 48.54 -3.92
CA LEU A 434 21.01 47.82 -2.85
C LEU A 434 20.26 46.63 -3.44
N LYS A 435 20.76 45.41 -3.17
CA LYS A 435 20.24 44.16 -3.73
C LYS A 435 19.89 43.10 -2.70
N ASN A 436 20.44 43.19 -1.49
CA ASN A 436 20.16 42.30 -0.37
C ASN A 436 20.17 43.07 0.95
N ILE A 437 19.74 42.41 2.04
CA ILE A 437 19.62 43.06 3.35
C ILE A 437 21.00 43.42 3.94
N GLU A 438 22.04 42.69 3.58
CA GLU A 438 23.42 42.92 4.02
C GLU A 438 23.98 44.24 3.48
N ASP A 439 23.52 44.69 2.30
CA ASP A 439 23.88 45.98 1.70
C ASP A 439 23.41 47.18 2.57
N PHE A 440 22.50 46.96 3.53
CA PHE A 440 22.03 47.97 4.48
C PHE A 440 22.95 48.16 5.70
N LYS A 441 24.09 47.48 5.78
CA LYS A 441 25.06 47.66 6.87
C LYS A 441 25.51 49.12 6.97
N GLY A 442 25.24 49.78 8.10
CA GLY A 442 25.56 51.19 8.36
C GLY A 442 24.59 52.21 7.72
N LYS A 443 23.61 51.75 6.93
CA LYS A 443 22.54 52.54 6.31
C LYS A 443 21.30 52.62 7.18
N THR A 444 20.39 53.54 6.84
CA THR A 444 19.15 53.77 7.57
C THR A 444 17.98 53.03 6.92
N LEU A 445 17.33 52.13 7.66
CA LEU A 445 16.13 51.42 7.24
C LEU A 445 14.92 51.90 8.06
N ALA A 446 13.88 52.40 7.40
CA ALA A 446 12.62 52.77 8.04
C ALA A 446 11.82 51.51 8.38
N VAL A 447 11.39 51.41 9.65
CA VAL A 447 10.68 50.24 10.20
C VAL A 447 9.52 50.72 11.05
N ILE A 448 8.36 50.08 10.93
CA ILE A 448 7.19 50.43 11.73
C ILE A 448 7.44 50.03 13.20
N LYS A 449 7.16 50.95 14.12
CA LYS A 449 7.39 50.73 15.55
C LYS A 449 6.44 49.67 16.13
N GLY A 450 6.99 48.61 16.73
CA GLY A 450 6.25 47.51 17.37
C GLY A 450 5.90 46.36 16.44
N PHE A 451 6.24 46.49 15.16
CA PHE A 451 6.11 45.43 14.17
C PHE A 451 7.22 44.38 14.37
N TYR A 452 7.01 43.17 13.84
CA TYR A 452 7.88 42.04 14.17
C TYR A 452 9.26 42.15 13.50
N GLU A 453 9.34 42.90 12.40
CA GLU A 453 10.55 43.30 11.69
C GLU A 453 11.48 44.10 12.61
N GLU A 454 10.95 44.95 13.50
CA GLU A 454 11.76 45.67 14.49
C GLU A 454 12.48 44.70 15.44
N GLU A 455 11.79 43.67 15.92
CA GLU A 455 12.36 42.66 16.82
C GLU A 455 13.46 41.85 16.11
N LEU A 456 13.19 41.41 14.87
CA LEU A 456 14.11 40.57 14.10
C LEU A 456 15.33 41.35 13.61
N LEU A 457 15.16 42.59 13.13
CA LEU A 457 16.27 43.42 12.67
C LEU A 457 17.21 43.78 13.82
N LYS A 458 16.68 44.11 15.01
CA LYS A 458 17.53 44.34 16.19
C LYS A 458 18.29 43.10 16.64
N ALA A 459 17.68 41.91 16.53
CA ALA A 459 18.28 40.67 16.99
C ALA A 459 19.35 40.13 16.03
N TYR A 460 19.14 40.25 14.71
CA TYR A 460 19.95 39.55 13.71
C TYR A 460 20.70 40.47 12.74
N TYR A 461 20.31 41.74 12.63
CA TYR A 461 20.98 42.74 11.79
C TYR A 461 21.29 44.03 12.57
N PRO A 462 22.01 43.96 13.70
CA PRO A 462 22.23 45.10 14.60
C PRO A 462 23.04 46.25 13.99
N ASP A 463 23.75 46.00 12.88
CA ASP A 463 24.55 47.00 12.18
C ASP A 463 23.70 47.91 11.26
N ILE A 464 22.40 47.64 11.10
CA ILE A 464 21.46 48.49 10.34
C ILE A 464 20.88 49.55 11.28
N LYS A 465 20.89 50.83 10.87
CA LYS A 465 20.29 51.91 11.67
C LYS A 465 18.79 51.93 11.43
N LEU A 466 18.00 51.65 12.46
CA LEU A 466 16.54 51.62 12.34
C LEU A 466 15.95 53.01 12.59
N LEU A 467 15.18 53.51 11.63
CA LEU A 467 14.32 54.69 11.78
C LEU A 467 12.90 54.23 12.08
N LEU A 468 12.47 54.34 13.34
CA LEU A 468 11.15 53.88 13.76
C LEU A 468 10.07 54.89 13.35
N VAL A 469 9.05 54.42 12.62
CA VAL A 469 7.91 55.22 12.12
C VAL A 469 6.58 54.68 12.62
N LYS A 470 5.49 55.42 12.42
CA LYS A 470 4.17 55.06 12.95
C LYS A 470 3.38 54.08 12.07
N ASP A 471 3.56 54.14 10.75
CA ASP A 471 2.82 53.34 9.77
C ASP A 471 3.59 53.16 8.45
N SER A 472 3.05 52.29 7.58
CA SER A 472 3.58 51.96 6.25
C SER A 472 3.78 53.18 5.34
N LEU A 473 2.84 54.12 5.37
CA LEU A 473 2.90 55.30 4.50
C LEU A 473 4.05 56.22 4.94
N GLU A 474 4.19 56.48 6.24
CA GLU A 474 5.32 57.25 6.76
C GLU A 474 6.66 56.56 6.45
N ALA A 475 6.74 55.22 6.55
CA ALA A 475 7.94 54.47 6.18
C ALA A 475 8.38 54.77 4.74
N LEU A 476 7.44 54.67 3.79
CA LEU A 476 7.68 54.96 2.39
C LEU A 476 8.01 56.43 2.16
N GLU A 477 7.32 57.37 2.81
CA GLU A 477 7.60 58.80 2.71
C GLU A 477 9.03 59.13 3.16
N LYS A 478 9.52 58.54 4.27
CA LYS A 478 10.90 58.74 4.73
C LYS A 478 11.94 58.31 3.69
N VAL A 479 11.68 57.22 2.96
CA VAL A 479 12.54 56.81 1.85
C VAL A 479 12.38 57.77 0.67
N ALA A 480 11.17 58.14 0.29
CA ALA A 480 10.90 59.04 -0.83
C ALA A 480 11.60 60.39 -0.67
N PHE A 481 11.60 60.96 0.54
CA PHE A 481 12.27 62.22 0.88
C PHE A 481 13.77 62.08 1.17
N GLY A 482 14.30 60.86 1.24
CA GLY A 482 15.72 60.60 1.49
C GLY A 482 16.17 60.70 2.94
N GLU A 483 15.24 60.63 3.89
CA GLU A 483 15.53 60.51 5.31
C GLU A 483 15.95 59.07 5.70
N ALA A 484 15.59 58.08 4.89
CA ALA A 484 16.02 56.68 4.99
C ALA A 484 16.52 56.14 3.63
N ASP A 485 17.44 55.17 3.67
CA ASP A 485 17.96 54.48 2.47
C ASP A 485 16.97 53.43 1.93
N GLY A 486 16.08 52.92 2.78
CA GLY A 486 15.02 51.98 2.41
C GLY A 486 13.97 51.83 3.50
N ALA A 487 12.87 51.16 3.21
CA ALA A 487 11.80 50.84 4.14
C ALA A 487 11.47 49.35 4.04
N VAL A 488 11.21 48.68 5.17
CA VAL A 488 10.73 47.30 5.18
C VAL A 488 9.23 47.29 5.44
N ASP A 489 8.49 46.58 4.60
CA ASP A 489 7.07 46.32 4.80
C ASP A 489 6.63 45.11 3.97
N ASN A 490 5.38 44.69 4.15
CA ASN A 490 4.73 43.73 3.29
C ASN A 490 4.64 44.25 1.83
N PHE A 491 4.95 43.38 0.88
CA PHE A 491 4.91 43.70 -0.55
C PHE A 491 3.57 44.31 -1.00
N ALA A 492 2.43 43.67 -0.65
CA ALA A 492 1.11 44.11 -1.09
C ALA A 492 0.70 45.43 -0.44
N VAL A 493 1.08 45.64 0.83
CA VAL A 493 0.82 46.89 1.55
C VAL A 493 1.64 48.04 0.95
N GLY A 494 2.94 47.84 0.76
CA GLY A 494 3.81 48.88 0.21
C GLY A 494 3.44 49.23 -1.23
N ASN A 495 3.10 48.24 -2.07
CA ASN A 495 2.64 48.52 -3.44
C ASN A 495 1.29 49.23 -3.47
N TYR A 496 0.35 48.88 -2.59
CA TYR A 496 -0.92 49.60 -2.47
C TYR A 496 -0.67 51.09 -2.20
N TYR A 497 0.20 51.43 -1.24
CA TYR A 497 0.52 52.82 -0.93
C TYR A 497 1.30 53.53 -2.03
N ILE A 498 2.27 52.87 -2.66
CA ILE A 498 3.00 53.45 -3.80
C ILE A 498 2.03 53.82 -4.93
N GLN A 499 1.07 52.95 -5.24
CA GLN A 499 0.09 53.16 -6.30
C GLN A 499 -0.94 54.23 -5.92
N ASN A 500 -1.60 54.09 -4.77
CA ASN A 500 -2.70 54.97 -4.37
C ASN A 500 -2.24 56.38 -3.96
N ASN A 501 -1.01 56.53 -3.46
CA ASN A 501 -0.46 57.83 -3.10
C ASN A 501 0.47 58.41 -4.18
N HIS A 502 0.57 57.75 -5.34
CA HIS A 502 1.38 58.19 -6.49
C HIS A 502 2.87 58.44 -6.16
N ILE A 503 3.46 57.59 -5.30
CA ILE A 503 4.87 57.70 -4.88
C ILE A 503 5.77 57.16 -6.01
N SER A 504 5.95 57.94 -7.06
CA SER A 504 6.56 57.49 -8.32
C SER A 504 8.07 57.24 -8.26
N ASN A 505 8.77 57.73 -7.23
CA ASN A 505 10.22 57.61 -7.09
C ASN A 505 10.68 56.34 -6.34
N LEU A 506 9.76 55.54 -5.79
CA LEU A 506 10.07 54.29 -5.10
C LEU A 506 9.75 53.07 -5.95
N LYS A 507 10.42 51.95 -5.63
CA LYS A 507 10.15 50.61 -6.18
C LYS A 507 10.31 49.56 -5.09
N PRO A 508 9.66 48.38 -5.21
CA PRO A 508 10.10 47.20 -4.49
C PRO A 508 11.55 46.86 -4.93
N GLY A 509 12.46 46.77 -3.97
CA GLY A 509 13.87 46.48 -4.20
C GLY A 509 14.11 44.97 -4.30
N PHE A 510 13.94 44.27 -3.18
CA PHE A 510 14.11 42.82 -3.07
C PHE A 510 13.36 42.30 -1.84
N SER A 511 12.99 41.02 -1.86
CA SER A 511 12.51 40.31 -0.68
C SER A 511 13.68 39.96 0.24
N ILE A 512 13.44 39.95 1.55
CA ILE A 512 14.48 39.54 2.51
C ILE A 512 14.69 38.03 2.40
N ASP A 513 15.89 37.59 2.01
CA ASP A 513 16.26 36.17 1.87
C ASP A 513 16.62 35.56 3.22
N ASP A 514 15.65 35.59 4.14
CA ASP A 514 15.77 35.09 5.50
C ASP A 514 14.40 34.53 5.92
N ASP A 515 14.35 33.21 6.18
CA ASP A 515 13.11 32.52 6.56
C ASP A 515 12.44 33.12 7.79
N ARG A 516 13.16 33.89 8.62
CA ARG A 516 12.62 34.60 9.78
C ARG A 516 11.71 35.78 9.38
N PHE A 517 11.92 36.37 8.21
CA PHE A 517 11.13 37.49 7.64
C PHE A 517 10.01 37.00 6.71
N ASN A 518 9.65 35.72 6.80
CA ASN A 518 8.51 35.16 6.08
C ASN A 518 7.23 35.37 6.93
N LEU A 519 6.52 36.48 6.69
CA LEU A 519 5.37 36.90 7.48
C LEU A 519 4.28 35.84 7.45
N LYS A 520 4.17 35.08 8.54
CA LYS A 520 3.02 34.21 8.82
C LYS A 520 2.03 34.97 9.68
N MET A 521 0.82 35.14 9.18
CA MET A 521 -0.24 35.84 9.89
C MET A 521 -1.07 34.86 10.71
N TYR A 522 -1.20 35.15 12.01
CA TYR A 522 -1.96 34.34 12.96
C TYR A 522 -3.12 35.14 13.55
N LEU A 523 -4.09 34.45 14.13
CA LEU A 523 -4.99 35.00 15.14
C LEU A 523 -4.38 34.76 16.52
N ALA A 524 -4.32 35.79 17.36
CA ALA A 524 -3.86 35.66 18.74
C ALA A 524 -4.93 36.06 19.74
N THR A 525 -4.92 35.38 20.89
CA THR A 525 -5.70 35.74 22.08
C THR A 525 -4.75 35.97 23.26
N ASN A 526 -5.27 36.54 24.35
CA ASN A 526 -4.55 36.57 25.62
C ASN A 526 -4.13 35.15 26.04
N LYS A 527 -2.92 34.99 26.58
CA LYS A 527 -2.38 33.68 26.97
C LYS A 527 -3.25 32.90 27.96
N ASN A 528 -4.06 33.59 28.75
CA ASN A 528 -4.99 32.96 29.69
C ASN A 528 -6.29 32.48 29.02
N ASN A 529 -6.60 32.95 27.81
CA ASN A 529 -7.83 32.60 27.08
C ASN A 529 -7.56 31.55 26.00
N ILE A 530 -7.18 30.36 26.46
CA ILE A 530 -6.91 29.19 25.61
C ILE A 530 -8.18 28.71 24.90
N ILE A 531 -9.33 28.77 25.58
CA ILE A 531 -10.63 28.33 25.05
C ILE A 531 -11.00 29.13 23.79
N LEU A 532 -10.86 30.46 23.81
CA LEU A 532 -11.14 31.26 22.62
C LEU A 532 -10.18 30.92 21.48
N ARG A 533 -8.89 30.72 21.76
CA ARG A 533 -7.92 30.30 20.72
C ARG A 533 -8.33 28.97 20.08
N ASP A 534 -8.73 27.99 20.89
CA ASP A 534 -9.17 26.68 20.39
C ASP A 534 -10.46 26.79 19.56
N LEU A 535 -11.41 27.62 19.99
CA LEU A 535 -12.59 27.95 19.20
C LEU A 535 -12.22 28.58 17.85
N LEU A 536 -11.31 29.56 17.82
CA LEU A 536 -10.85 30.18 16.57
C LEU A 536 -10.14 29.19 15.65
N GLU A 537 -9.35 28.26 16.20
CA GLU A 537 -8.72 27.18 15.43
C GLU A 537 -9.79 26.29 14.78
N LYS A 538 -10.82 25.88 15.54
CA LYS A 538 -11.95 25.11 15.04
C LYS A 538 -12.78 25.87 13.99
N GLY A 539 -12.95 27.18 14.17
CA GLY A 539 -13.62 28.02 13.19
C GLY A 539 -12.85 28.10 11.87
N LYS A 540 -11.51 28.21 11.94
CA LYS A 540 -10.63 28.16 10.77
C LYS A 540 -10.68 26.81 10.06
N GLU A 541 -10.63 25.71 10.79
CA GLU A 541 -10.65 24.36 10.19
C GLU A 541 -11.95 24.07 9.40
N GLN A 542 -13.02 24.82 9.66
CA GLN A 542 -14.29 24.74 8.92
C GLN A 542 -14.33 25.61 7.65
N ILE A 543 -13.28 26.40 7.38
CA ILE A 543 -13.19 27.21 6.17
C ILE A 543 -12.63 26.34 5.03
N SER A 544 -13.37 26.28 3.92
CA SER A 544 -12.96 25.53 2.73
C SER A 544 -11.85 26.23 1.96
N GLU A 545 -11.02 25.46 1.24
CA GLU A 545 -9.99 26.01 0.36
C GLU A 545 -10.59 26.94 -0.71
N LYS A 546 -11.80 26.66 -1.20
CA LYS A 546 -12.50 27.51 -2.17
C LYS A 546 -12.82 28.88 -1.60
N GLU A 547 -13.29 28.95 -0.35
CA GLU A 547 -13.55 30.23 0.34
C GLU A 547 -12.25 31.03 0.52
N ILE A 548 -11.16 30.37 0.93
CA ILE A 548 -9.83 31.02 1.05
C ILE A 548 -9.33 31.54 -0.30
N ILE A 549 -9.42 30.74 -1.37
CA ILE A 549 -9.00 31.14 -2.72
C ILE A 549 -9.83 32.34 -3.20
N SER A 550 -11.14 32.35 -2.95
CA SER A 550 -12.02 33.47 -3.28
C SER A 550 -11.61 34.76 -2.54
N LEU A 551 -11.30 34.66 -1.24
CA LEU A 551 -10.81 35.80 -0.45
C LEU A 551 -9.47 36.33 -0.96
N LYS A 552 -8.53 35.43 -1.29
CA LYS A 552 -7.22 35.80 -1.85
C LYS A 552 -7.35 36.50 -3.19
N ARG A 553 -8.19 35.98 -4.09
CA ARG A 553 -8.45 36.60 -5.41
C ARG A 553 -9.03 38.01 -5.27
N LYS A 554 -9.94 38.20 -4.32
CA LYS A 554 -10.59 39.49 -4.08
C LYS A 554 -9.64 40.55 -3.53
N TRP A 555 -8.78 40.20 -2.56
CA TRP A 555 -8.04 41.19 -1.78
C TRP A 555 -6.56 41.30 -2.10
N ILE A 556 -5.91 40.18 -2.43
CA ILE A 556 -4.44 40.11 -2.50
C ILE A 556 -3.94 40.34 -3.93
N ASN A 557 -4.85 40.44 -4.91
CA ASN A 557 -4.60 40.69 -6.33
C ASN A 557 -3.57 39.71 -6.95
N SER A 558 -4.07 38.73 -7.71
CA SER A 558 -3.33 37.57 -8.21
C SER A 558 -2.24 37.86 -9.26
N GLU A 559 -1.89 39.12 -9.51
CA GLU A 559 -0.90 39.49 -10.54
C GLU A 559 0.53 39.66 -10.02
N GLU A 560 0.76 39.80 -8.71
CA GLU A 560 2.11 40.07 -8.20
C GLU A 560 2.67 39.06 -7.20
N TYR A 561 1.82 38.20 -6.62
CA TYR A 561 2.30 37.04 -5.87
C TYR A 561 2.83 35.91 -6.79
N GLU A 562 2.58 36.00 -8.11
CA GLU A 562 3.19 35.17 -9.16
C GLU A 562 4.35 35.87 -9.92
N LYS A 563 4.77 37.09 -9.53
CA LYS A 563 5.92 37.78 -10.14
C LYS A 563 7.28 37.26 -9.66
N ILE A 564 7.44 35.95 -9.51
CA ILE A 564 8.73 35.28 -9.77
C ILE A 564 8.45 33.96 -10.48
N SER A 565 7.90 34.03 -11.69
CA SER A 565 8.39 33.16 -12.76
C SER A 565 8.98 34.06 -13.83
N ASN A 566 10.31 34.12 -13.90
CA ASN A 566 11.01 34.83 -14.96
C ASN A 566 10.76 34.06 -16.27
N ILE A 567 9.62 34.28 -16.93
CA ILE A 567 9.46 33.90 -18.33
C ILE A 567 10.46 34.74 -19.11
N ASN A 568 11.53 34.08 -19.54
CA ASN A 568 12.62 34.74 -20.25
C ASN A 568 12.20 35.04 -21.70
N LEU A 569 11.44 36.12 -21.87
CA LEU A 569 11.05 36.66 -23.17
C LEU A 569 12.21 37.47 -23.77
N THR A 570 12.46 37.24 -25.06
CA THR A 570 13.39 38.04 -25.86
C THR A 570 12.87 39.46 -26.04
N LYS A 571 13.74 40.38 -26.47
CA LYS A 571 13.35 41.77 -26.72
C LYS A 571 12.24 41.88 -27.77
N ASP A 572 12.31 41.05 -28.82
CA ASP A 572 11.31 41.05 -29.90
C ASP A 572 9.96 40.52 -29.43
N GLU A 573 9.95 39.48 -28.60
CA GLU A 573 8.73 38.93 -28.00
C GLU A 573 8.05 39.93 -27.05
N LYS A 574 8.83 40.65 -26.22
CA LYS A 574 8.30 41.72 -25.36
C LYS A 574 7.69 42.85 -26.17
N ASN A 575 8.37 43.27 -27.23
CA ASN A 575 7.86 44.31 -28.14
C ASN A 575 6.59 43.85 -28.87
N TYR A 576 6.54 42.58 -29.27
CA TYR A 576 5.36 41.99 -29.88
C TYR A 576 4.15 42.03 -28.94
N LEU A 577 4.30 41.57 -27.69
CA LEU A 577 3.21 41.61 -26.70
C LEU A 577 2.74 43.04 -26.41
N ALA A 578 3.69 43.97 -26.24
CA ALA A 578 3.37 45.38 -26.03
C ALA A 578 2.59 46.01 -27.20
N LYS A 579 2.82 45.54 -28.43
CA LYS A 579 2.09 45.97 -29.62
C LYS A 579 0.73 45.28 -29.78
N LYS A 580 0.66 43.97 -29.51
CA LYS A 580 -0.55 43.14 -29.71
C LYS A 580 -1.67 43.54 -28.74
N LYS A 581 -1.32 43.84 -27.47
CA LYS A 581 -2.21 44.25 -26.36
C LYS A 581 -3.27 43.22 -25.92
N VAL A 582 -3.98 42.61 -26.86
CA VAL A 582 -5.00 41.58 -26.62
C VAL A 582 -4.78 40.45 -27.61
N ILE A 583 -4.86 39.21 -27.13
CA ILE A 583 -4.86 38.01 -27.99
C ILE A 583 -6.31 37.52 -28.08
N THR A 584 -6.82 37.40 -29.29
CA THR A 584 -8.19 36.91 -29.53
C THR A 584 -8.20 35.39 -29.64
N MET A 585 -9.18 34.74 -29.00
CA MET A 585 -9.24 33.28 -28.90
C MET A 585 -10.62 32.75 -29.28
N CYS A 586 -10.65 31.69 -30.10
CA CYS A 586 -11.82 30.85 -30.28
C CYS A 586 -11.65 29.55 -29.46
N THR A 587 -12.76 28.92 -29.08
CA THR A 587 -12.83 27.72 -28.20
C THR A 587 -13.79 26.69 -28.78
N ASP A 588 -13.79 25.45 -28.26
CA ASP A 588 -14.91 24.54 -28.45
C ASP A 588 -16.05 24.88 -27.46
N PRO A 589 -17.20 25.41 -27.91
CA PRO A 589 -18.19 26.01 -27.01
C PRO A 589 -19.03 24.98 -26.23
N ASP A 590 -18.99 23.70 -26.58
CA ASP A 590 -19.80 22.63 -25.98
C ASP A 590 -19.00 21.37 -25.58
N TRP A 591 -17.73 21.54 -25.16
CA TRP A 591 -16.80 20.44 -24.84
C TRP A 591 -16.53 20.22 -23.35
N GLU A 592 -17.59 20.07 -22.55
CA GLU A 592 -17.46 19.86 -21.10
C GLU A 592 -16.79 18.52 -20.74
N PRO A 593 -15.86 18.48 -19.75
CA PRO A 593 -15.41 19.55 -18.87
C PRO A 593 -14.11 20.25 -19.34
N PHE A 594 -13.68 20.05 -20.58
CA PHE A 594 -12.49 20.72 -21.10
C PHE A 594 -12.73 22.21 -21.33
N GLU A 595 -13.76 22.56 -22.09
CA GLU A 595 -14.18 23.94 -22.29
C GLU A 595 -15.64 24.02 -22.70
N LYS A 596 -16.29 25.10 -22.29
CA LYS A 596 -17.57 25.53 -22.82
C LYS A 596 -17.66 27.04 -22.77
N ILE A 597 -18.65 27.56 -23.48
CA ILE A 597 -19.16 28.91 -23.25
C ILE A 597 -20.42 28.78 -22.40
N ASN A 598 -20.38 29.32 -21.18
CA ASN A 598 -21.52 29.23 -20.27
C ASN A 598 -22.66 30.17 -20.68
N GLU A 599 -23.80 30.11 -19.98
CA GLU A 599 -24.99 30.94 -20.27
C GLU A 599 -24.72 32.46 -20.18
N LYS A 600 -23.65 32.87 -19.51
CA LYS A 600 -23.23 34.28 -19.40
C LYS A 600 -22.28 34.71 -20.52
N GLY A 601 -21.90 33.80 -21.41
CA GLY A 601 -20.92 34.05 -22.47
C GLY A 601 -19.47 33.95 -22.03
N GLU A 602 -19.19 33.40 -20.84
CA GLU A 602 -17.84 33.28 -20.29
C GLU A 602 -17.23 31.91 -20.64
N HIS A 603 -15.91 31.88 -20.87
CA HIS A 603 -15.16 30.64 -21.07
C HIS A 603 -15.00 29.89 -19.74
N GLU A 604 -15.48 28.65 -19.66
CA GLU A 604 -15.45 27.82 -18.45
C GLU A 604 -14.89 26.43 -18.76
N GLY A 605 -14.08 25.86 -17.86
CA GLY A 605 -13.55 24.50 -17.97
C GLY A 605 -12.04 24.42 -17.69
N ILE A 606 -11.47 23.23 -17.90
CA ILE A 606 -10.03 22.98 -17.73
C ILE A 606 -9.19 23.89 -18.63
N ALA A 607 -9.57 24.04 -19.89
CA ALA A 607 -8.88 24.92 -20.84
C ALA A 607 -8.98 26.38 -20.40
N ALA A 608 -10.13 26.83 -19.90
CA ALA A 608 -10.32 28.20 -19.41
C ALA A 608 -9.35 28.52 -18.27
N ASP A 609 -9.23 27.64 -17.29
CA ASP A 609 -8.29 27.82 -16.18
C ASP A 609 -6.82 27.83 -16.63
N ILE A 610 -6.47 26.98 -17.60
CA ILE A 610 -5.11 26.96 -18.17
C ILE A 610 -4.82 28.21 -18.98
N ILE A 611 -5.77 28.68 -19.80
CA ILE A 611 -5.64 29.91 -20.58
C ILE A 611 -5.54 31.13 -19.65
N ASN A 612 -6.32 31.18 -18.57
CA ASN A 612 -6.23 32.22 -17.56
C ASN A 612 -4.85 32.22 -16.87
N LEU A 613 -4.31 31.03 -16.58
CA LEU A 613 -2.95 30.89 -16.04
C LEU A 613 -1.90 31.39 -17.04
N ILE A 614 -2.03 31.06 -18.33
CA ILE A 614 -1.12 31.54 -19.39
C ILE A 614 -1.22 33.06 -19.55
N SER A 615 -2.44 33.61 -19.56
CA SER A 615 -2.71 35.05 -19.63
C SER A 615 -2.06 35.80 -18.46
N SER A 616 -2.25 35.30 -17.24
CA SER A 616 -1.64 35.83 -16.01
C SER A 616 -0.10 35.83 -16.10
N LYS A 617 0.51 34.70 -16.48
CA LYS A 617 1.98 34.59 -16.54
C LYS A 617 2.60 35.45 -17.65
N LEU A 618 1.89 35.69 -18.75
CA LEU A 618 2.35 36.55 -19.84
C LEU A 618 2.06 38.04 -19.61
N GLY A 619 1.16 38.38 -18.70
CA GLY A 619 0.71 39.75 -18.48
C GLY A 619 0.01 40.36 -19.71
N ILE A 620 -0.72 39.54 -20.46
CA ILE A 620 -1.52 39.96 -21.63
C ILE A 620 -2.93 39.38 -21.53
N GLU A 621 -3.93 40.17 -21.88
CA GLU A 621 -5.32 39.73 -21.90
C GLU A 621 -5.57 38.79 -23.09
N ILE A 622 -6.25 37.67 -22.81
CA ILE A 622 -6.73 36.72 -23.83
C ILE A 622 -8.26 36.81 -23.85
N GLU A 623 -8.80 37.40 -24.91
CA GLU A 623 -10.23 37.66 -25.07
C GLU A 623 -10.91 36.54 -25.85
N LEU A 624 -12.02 36.02 -25.31
CA LEU A 624 -12.85 35.02 -25.98
C LEU A 624 -13.69 35.67 -27.08
N ILE A 625 -13.61 35.15 -28.29
CA ILE A 625 -14.55 35.41 -29.38
C ILE A 625 -15.63 34.32 -29.34
N PRO A 626 -16.88 34.64 -28.95
CA PRO A 626 -17.91 33.64 -28.75
C PRO A 626 -18.37 33.04 -30.09
N THR A 627 -18.50 31.71 -30.11
CA THR A 627 -18.98 30.92 -31.24
C THR A 627 -20.07 29.94 -30.75
N LYS A 628 -20.92 29.47 -31.66
CA LYS A 628 -22.07 28.60 -31.38
C LYS A 628 -21.75 27.11 -31.51
N SER A 629 -20.68 26.76 -32.23
CA SER A 629 -20.26 25.39 -32.46
C SER A 629 -18.76 25.32 -32.77
N TRP A 630 -18.16 24.14 -32.62
CA TRP A 630 -16.79 23.90 -33.05
C TRP A 630 -16.54 24.22 -34.53
N GLU A 631 -17.50 23.93 -35.41
CA GLU A 631 -17.42 24.24 -36.83
C GLU A 631 -17.25 25.76 -37.07
N GLU A 632 -18.02 26.57 -36.34
CA GLU A 632 -17.92 28.03 -36.41
C GLU A 632 -16.57 28.54 -35.88
N SER A 633 -16.03 27.95 -34.81
CA SER A 633 -14.68 28.26 -34.30
C SER A 633 -13.59 28.00 -35.34
N ILE A 634 -13.69 26.90 -36.09
CA ILE A 634 -12.76 26.60 -37.19
C ILE A 634 -12.89 27.63 -38.33
N ILE A 635 -14.12 28.01 -38.70
CA ILE A 635 -14.35 29.04 -39.73
C ILE A 635 -13.74 30.37 -39.29
N PHE A 636 -14.01 30.81 -38.06
CA PHE A 636 -13.50 32.08 -37.53
C PHE A 636 -11.98 32.10 -37.46
N SER A 637 -11.35 30.98 -37.09
CA SER A 637 -9.89 30.83 -37.12
C SER A 637 -9.33 30.96 -38.54
N LYS A 638 -9.93 30.31 -39.53
CA LYS A 638 -9.50 30.41 -40.94
C LYS A 638 -9.68 31.82 -41.52
N GLU A 639 -10.73 32.51 -41.11
CA GLU A 639 -11.00 33.91 -41.44
C GLU A 639 -10.13 34.90 -40.66
N LYS A 640 -9.23 34.41 -39.79
CA LYS A 640 -8.34 35.21 -38.93
C LYS A 640 -9.10 36.14 -37.96
N LYS A 641 -10.32 35.76 -37.56
CA LYS A 641 -11.10 36.47 -36.51
C LYS A 641 -10.59 36.20 -35.10
N CYS A 642 -9.88 35.10 -34.91
CA CYS A 642 -9.18 34.76 -33.68
C CYS A 642 -7.71 34.43 -33.98
N ASP A 643 -6.82 34.91 -33.12
CA ASP A 643 -5.37 34.68 -33.18
C ASP A 643 -5.02 33.24 -32.81
N ILE A 644 -5.77 32.68 -31.85
CA ILE A 644 -5.55 31.35 -31.31
C ILE A 644 -6.83 30.52 -31.18
N LEU A 645 -6.67 29.19 -31.18
CA LEU A 645 -7.64 28.20 -30.73
C LEU A 645 -7.11 27.56 -29.44
N SER A 646 -7.90 27.59 -28.37
CA SER A 646 -7.52 27.20 -27.00
C SER A 646 -7.03 25.76 -26.87
N PHE A 647 -7.85 24.79 -27.28
CA PHE A 647 -7.64 23.37 -26.98
C PHE A 647 -7.95 22.50 -28.19
N LEU A 648 -6.91 22.05 -28.91
CA LEU A 648 -7.12 21.16 -30.04
C LEU A 648 -5.96 20.21 -30.32
N ASN A 649 -6.31 19.09 -30.96
CA ASN A 649 -5.35 18.17 -31.53
C ASN A 649 -4.80 18.68 -32.86
N GLU A 650 -3.51 18.42 -33.07
CA GLU A 650 -2.80 18.63 -34.34
C GLU A 650 -3.25 17.60 -35.40
N THR A 651 -3.63 18.07 -36.59
CA THR A 651 -3.91 17.20 -37.75
C THR A 651 -3.24 17.76 -39.01
N GLN A 652 -3.07 16.92 -40.03
CA GLN A 652 -2.45 17.34 -41.28
C GLN A 652 -3.24 18.46 -41.98
N LYS A 653 -4.58 18.40 -41.93
CA LYS A 653 -5.44 19.47 -42.46
C LYS A 653 -5.23 20.77 -41.71
N ARG A 654 -5.20 20.73 -40.37
CA ARG A 654 -5.07 21.94 -39.53
C ARG A 654 -3.72 22.64 -39.66
N LYS A 655 -2.65 21.92 -40.00
CA LYS A 655 -1.32 22.50 -40.33
C LYS A 655 -1.31 23.39 -41.57
N GLU A 656 -2.37 23.37 -42.38
CA GLU A 656 -2.46 24.25 -43.55
C GLU A 656 -2.55 25.72 -43.12
N TRP A 657 -3.23 26.03 -42.00
CA TRP A 657 -3.45 27.41 -41.51
C TRP A 657 -3.02 27.66 -40.05
N LEU A 658 -2.62 26.64 -39.29
CA LEU A 658 -2.16 26.78 -37.90
C LEU A 658 -0.75 26.24 -37.69
N ASN A 659 -0.02 26.91 -36.80
CA ASN A 659 1.11 26.35 -36.07
C ASN A 659 0.66 25.97 -34.65
N PHE A 660 1.33 25.00 -34.03
CA PHE A 660 0.91 24.49 -32.73
C PHE A 660 1.97 24.76 -31.66
N THR A 661 1.51 25.04 -30.45
CA THR A 661 2.37 25.05 -29.27
C THR A 661 2.84 23.64 -28.90
N GLU A 662 3.75 23.53 -27.94
CA GLU A 662 4.03 22.28 -27.22
C GLU A 662 2.75 21.73 -26.55
N PRO A 663 2.67 20.42 -26.27
CA PRO A 663 1.53 19.82 -25.58
C PRO A 663 1.31 20.50 -24.22
N ILE A 664 0.07 20.83 -23.94
CA ILE A 664 -0.35 21.44 -22.67
C ILE A 664 -1.04 20.39 -21.81
N PHE A 665 -1.83 19.53 -22.45
CA PHE A 665 -2.66 18.55 -21.78
C PHE A 665 -2.79 17.29 -22.61
N GLU A 666 -2.76 16.13 -21.97
CA GLU A 666 -2.92 14.84 -22.61
C GLU A 666 -4.03 14.05 -21.93
N ASP A 667 -4.90 13.43 -22.73
CA ASP A 667 -5.95 12.55 -22.24
C ASP A 667 -6.22 11.42 -23.24
N PRO A 668 -6.25 10.14 -22.82
CA PRO A 668 -6.54 9.05 -23.74
C PRO A 668 -7.99 9.12 -24.23
N ASN A 669 -8.21 8.82 -25.52
CA ASN A 669 -9.57 8.50 -25.96
C ASN A 669 -9.92 7.05 -25.64
N VAL A 670 -11.19 6.82 -25.36
CA VAL A 670 -11.81 5.53 -25.06
C VAL A 670 -12.99 5.28 -25.97
N ILE A 671 -13.22 4.02 -26.32
CA ILE A 671 -14.40 3.61 -27.05
C ILE A 671 -15.48 3.29 -26.03
N VAL A 672 -16.63 3.90 -26.23
CA VAL A 672 -17.81 3.75 -25.40
C VAL A 672 -18.84 2.95 -26.19
N GLY A 673 -19.30 1.87 -25.58
CA GLY A 673 -20.40 1.05 -26.08
C GLY A 673 -21.45 0.87 -24.99
N ARG A 674 -22.51 0.14 -25.31
CA ARG A 674 -23.50 -0.28 -24.32
C ARG A 674 -22.97 -1.47 -23.52
N ILE A 675 -23.63 -1.75 -22.39
CA ILE A 675 -23.21 -2.77 -21.44
C ILE A 675 -23.18 -4.18 -22.03
N GLU A 676 -24.07 -4.46 -22.98
CA GLU A 676 -24.16 -5.73 -23.70
C GLU A 676 -23.09 -5.92 -24.78
N ASN A 677 -22.36 -4.86 -25.16
CA ASN A 677 -21.31 -4.98 -26.17
C ASN A 677 -20.09 -5.71 -25.60
N GLU A 678 -19.52 -6.63 -26.39
CA GLU A 678 -18.25 -7.29 -26.07
C GLU A 678 -17.07 -6.31 -26.13
N ASP A 679 -16.02 -6.59 -25.37
CA ASP A 679 -14.80 -5.79 -25.37
C ASP A 679 -14.06 -5.95 -26.71
N ILE A 680 -13.60 -4.83 -27.28
CA ILE A 680 -12.99 -4.82 -28.61
C ILE A 680 -11.47 -4.81 -28.47
N LYS A 681 -10.83 -5.89 -28.92
CA LYS A 681 -9.36 -5.97 -29.01
C LYS A 681 -8.80 -5.28 -30.25
N ASP A 682 -9.52 -5.32 -31.36
CA ASP A 682 -9.06 -4.80 -32.66
C ASP A 682 -10.23 -4.21 -33.47
N LEU A 683 -10.27 -2.87 -33.53
CA LEU A 683 -11.27 -2.10 -34.27
C LEU A 683 -11.26 -2.33 -35.78
N SER A 684 -10.11 -2.73 -36.35
CA SER A 684 -9.98 -2.85 -37.81
C SER A 684 -10.75 -4.05 -38.39
N LYS A 685 -11.04 -5.05 -37.54
CA LYS A 685 -11.66 -6.33 -37.91
C LYS A 685 -13.18 -6.34 -37.77
N ILE A 686 -13.77 -5.29 -37.23
CA ILE A 686 -15.21 -5.23 -36.97
C ILE A 686 -15.92 -4.36 -38.01
N LYS A 687 -17.16 -4.74 -38.34
CA LYS A 687 -18.09 -3.88 -39.07
C LYS A 687 -19.09 -3.34 -38.06
N ALA A 688 -19.01 -2.05 -37.79
CA ALA A 688 -19.85 -1.38 -36.80
C ALA A 688 -20.00 0.11 -37.15
N SER A 689 -20.98 0.75 -36.52
CA SER A 689 -21.24 2.18 -36.64
C SER A 689 -20.62 2.96 -35.47
N ILE A 690 -20.00 4.11 -35.75
CA ILE A 690 -19.36 4.95 -34.73
C ILE A 690 -19.85 6.40 -34.81
N ALA A 691 -20.37 6.94 -33.70
CA ALA A 691 -20.86 8.31 -33.61
C ALA A 691 -19.71 9.28 -33.26
N LEU A 692 -19.49 10.31 -34.08
CA LEU A 692 -18.40 11.28 -33.93
C LEU A 692 -18.90 12.69 -34.25
N PRO A 693 -18.51 13.75 -33.50
CA PRO A 693 -18.92 15.10 -33.81
C PRO A 693 -18.13 15.53 -35.06
N LYS A 694 -18.77 16.35 -35.89
CA LYS A 694 -18.20 16.82 -37.16
C LYS A 694 -16.93 17.65 -36.92
N ASP A 695 -16.01 17.60 -37.89
CA ASP A 695 -14.78 18.42 -37.94
C ASP A 695 -13.84 18.30 -36.71
N THR A 696 -14.02 17.24 -35.93
CA THR A 696 -13.10 16.85 -34.86
C THR A 696 -11.91 16.09 -35.43
N ALA A 697 -10.76 16.15 -34.75
CA ALA A 697 -9.58 15.40 -35.14
C ALA A 697 -9.82 13.89 -35.15
N MET A 698 -10.69 13.38 -34.26
CA MET A 698 -11.06 11.97 -34.25
C MET A 698 -11.92 11.59 -35.46
N SER A 699 -12.86 12.43 -35.89
CA SER A 699 -13.60 12.23 -37.13
C SER A 699 -12.66 12.11 -38.35
N GLU A 700 -11.69 13.03 -38.46
CA GLU A 700 -10.70 13.00 -39.55
C GLU A 700 -9.84 11.72 -39.54
N ARG A 701 -9.32 11.34 -38.38
CA ARG A 701 -8.42 10.17 -38.25
C ARG A 701 -9.17 8.85 -38.42
N PHE A 702 -10.33 8.67 -37.77
CA PHE A 702 -11.10 7.43 -37.87
C PHE A 702 -11.61 7.18 -39.28
N GLN A 703 -11.99 8.22 -40.01
CA GLN A 703 -12.41 8.09 -41.41
C GLN A 703 -11.29 7.56 -42.30
N LYS A 704 -10.04 7.96 -42.01
CA LYS A 704 -8.86 7.52 -42.76
C LYS A 704 -8.40 6.12 -42.35
N ASP A 705 -8.31 5.87 -41.05
CA ASP A 705 -7.62 4.70 -40.50
C ASP A 705 -8.55 3.47 -40.39
N PHE A 706 -9.88 3.67 -40.34
CA PHE A 706 -10.88 2.60 -40.20
C PHE A 706 -12.00 2.68 -41.25
N PRO A 707 -11.71 2.40 -42.54
CA PRO A 707 -12.70 2.46 -43.61
C PRO A 707 -13.83 1.42 -43.47
N ASN A 708 -13.67 0.42 -42.62
CA ASN A 708 -14.69 -0.61 -42.32
C ASN A 708 -15.79 -0.13 -41.35
N LEU A 709 -15.58 1.02 -40.69
CA LEU A 709 -16.54 1.59 -39.75
C LEU A 709 -17.45 2.59 -40.47
N VAL A 710 -18.74 2.54 -40.14
CA VAL A 710 -19.72 3.53 -40.62
C VAL A 710 -19.72 4.71 -39.65
N ILE A 711 -19.10 5.83 -40.04
CA ILE A 711 -19.10 7.04 -39.21
C ILE A 711 -20.45 7.74 -39.31
N ILE A 712 -21.11 7.92 -38.18
CA ILE A 712 -22.35 8.67 -38.04
C ILE A 712 -22.00 10.05 -37.46
N PRO A 713 -22.08 11.13 -38.25
CA PRO A 713 -21.72 12.46 -37.78
C PRO A 713 -22.78 12.99 -36.79
N THR A 714 -22.33 13.62 -35.72
CA THR A 714 -23.18 14.32 -34.73
C THR A 714 -22.81 15.80 -34.65
N ASN A 715 -23.70 16.61 -34.06
CA ASN A 715 -23.51 18.05 -33.92
C ASN A 715 -22.90 18.44 -32.56
N SER A 716 -22.98 17.57 -31.56
CA SER A 716 -22.39 17.78 -30.24
C SER A 716 -21.83 16.49 -29.63
N GLU A 717 -21.11 16.64 -28.53
CA GLU A 717 -20.67 15.54 -27.67
C GLU A 717 -21.84 14.71 -27.15
N ASP A 718 -22.81 15.37 -26.50
CA ASP A 718 -23.99 14.74 -25.91
C ASP A 718 -24.78 13.90 -26.92
N GLU A 719 -24.93 14.39 -28.14
CA GLU A 719 -25.67 13.70 -29.19
C GLU A 719 -25.01 12.35 -29.54
N ALA A 720 -23.69 12.27 -29.53
CA ALA A 720 -23.01 11.02 -29.85
C ALA A 720 -23.16 9.95 -28.78
N PHE A 721 -23.10 10.33 -27.50
CA PHE A 721 -23.41 9.39 -26.43
C PHE A 721 -24.86 8.92 -26.50
N LYS A 722 -25.81 9.83 -26.76
CA LYS A 722 -27.23 9.48 -26.97
C LYS A 722 -27.45 8.57 -28.17
N PHE A 723 -26.67 8.69 -29.24
CA PHE A 723 -26.79 7.80 -30.40
C PHE A 723 -26.38 6.37 -30.04
N VAL A 724 -25.34 6.21 -29.22
CA VAL A 724 -24.94 4.89 -28.70
C VAL A 724 -25.98 4.35 -27.74
N GLU A 725 -26.45 5.17 -26.79
CA GLU A 725 -27.50 4.80 -25.83
C GLU A 725 -28.77 4.30 -26.54
N ASN A 726 -29.24 5.03 -27.55
CA ASN A 726 -30.48 4.75 -28.28
C ASN A 726 -30.31 3.77 -29.45
N LYS A 727 -29.18 3.05 -29.53
CA LYS A 727 -28.88 2.07 -30.59
C LYS A 727 -28.90 2.62 -32.02
N LYS A 728 -28.72 3.94 -32.19
CA LYS A 728 -28.51 4.57 -33.50
C LYS A 728 -27.08 4.40 -34.00
N ALA A 729 -26.13 4.26 -33.08
CA ALA A 729 -24.75 3.88 -33.34
C ALA A 729 -24.34 2.71 -32.43
N ASP A 730 -23.36 1.93 -32.83
CA ASP A 730 -22.81 0.87 -31.98
C ASP A 730 -21.89 1.45 -30.93
N PHE A 731 -21.03 2.40 -31.33
CA PHE A 731 -19.97 2.96 -30.49
C PHE A 731 -19.83 4.48 -30.65
N THR A 732 -19.11 5.08 -29.72
CA THR A 732 -18.53 6.42 -29.86
C THR A 732 -17.09 6.38 -29.35
N ILE A 733 -16.19 7.24 -29.81
CA ILE A 733 -14.85 7.37 -29.25
C ILE A 733 -14.64 8.79 -28.73
N ARG A 734 -14.33 8.94 -27.44
CA ARG A 734 -14.19 10.23 -26.78
C ARG A 734 -13.09 10.22 -25.74
N SER A 735 -12.70 11.42 -25.30
CA SER A 735 -11.80 11.61 -24.17
C SER A 735 -12.29 10.79 -22.97
N LEU A 736 -11.38 10.19 -22.20
CA LEU A 736 -11.73 9.47 -20.98
C LEU A 736 -12.41 10.40 -19.97
N ILE A 737 -11.89 11.62 -19.84
CA ILE A 737 -12.46 12.66 -18.98
C ILE A 737 -13.85 13.08 -19.44
N VAL A 738 -14.02 13.41 -20.72
CA VAL A 738 -15.33 13.77 -21.28
C VAL A 738 -16.31 12.60 -21.14
N THR A 739 -15.85 11.37 -21.36
CA THR A 739 -16.65 10.15 -21.19
C THR A 739 -17.14 10.00 -19.75
N ALA A 740 -16.23 10.07 -18.77
CA ALA A 740 -16.59 9.93 -17.37
C ALA A 740 -17.53 11.04 -16.90
N HIS A 741 -17.26 12.29 -17.33
CA HIS A 741 -18.11 13.44 -17.04
C HIS A 741 -19.51 13.29 -17.64
N THR A 742 -19.60 12.98 -18.93
CA THR A 742 -20.87 12.88 -19.66
C THR A 742 -21.72 11.73 -19.16
N ILE A 743 -21.13 10.55 -18.93
CA ILE A 743 -21.84 9.41 -18.35
C ILE A 743 -22.44 9.77 -16.99
N LYS A 744 -21.67 10.47 -16.14
CA LYS A 744 -22.13 10.88 -14.82
C LYS A 744 -23.23 11.96 -14.89
N LYS A 745 -22.96 13.07 -15.60
CA LYS A 745 -23.85 14.24 -15.71
C LYS A 745 -25.20 13.89 -16.34
N ASN A 746 -25.16 13.12 -17.42
CA ASN A 746 -26.37 12.77 -18.19
C ASN A 746 -27.02 11.47 -17.73
N GLY A 747 -26.46 10.79 -16.73
CA GLY A 747 -27.01 9.55 -16.19
C GLY A 747 -26.96 8.36 -17.15
N LEU A 748 -25.98 8.31 -18.06
CA LEU A 748 -25.86 7.29 -19.12
C LEU A 748 -25.18 6.01 -18.60
N PHE A 749 -25.65 5.50 -17.46
CA PHE A 749 -25.01 4.37 -16.75
C PHE A 749 -25.13 3.03 -17.50
N ASN A 750 -25.91 2.98 -18.57
CA ASN A 750 -25.98 1.85 -19.50
C ASN A 750 -24.80 1.79 -20.48
N LEU A 751 -23.98 2.84 -20.52
CA LEU A 751 -22.76 2.88 -21.29
C LEU A 751 -21.56 2.41 -20.45
N LYS A 752 -20.60 1.79 -21.13
CA LYS A 752 -19.31 1.38 -20.57
C LYS A 752 -18.18 1.68 -21.56
N ILE A 753 -16.98 1.80 -21.00
CA ILE A 753 -15.76 1.82 -21.80
C ILE A 753 -15.44 0.38 -22.20
N ILE A 754 -15.39 0.09 -23.51
CA ILE A 754 -15.17 -1.26 -24.06
C ILE A 754 -13.77 -1.46 -24.63
N SER A 755 -13.03 -0.37 -24.84
CA SER A 755 -11.65 -0.40 -25.33
C SER A 755 -10.98 0.96 -25.16
N GLN A 756 -9.65 0.98 -25.13
CA GLN A 756 -8.85 2.20 -25.09
C GLN A 756 -7.76 2.14 -26.19
N PRO A 757 -7.99 2.78 -27.35
CA PRO A 757 -7.03 2.75 -28.45
C PRO A 757 -5.83 3.65 -28.16
N LEU A 758 -4.70 3.06 -27.76
CA LEU A 758 -3.50 3.76 -27.27
C LEU A 758 -2.88 4.77 -28.27
N GLU A 759 -3.07 4.57 -29.57
CA GLU A 759 -2.54 5.45 -30.62
C GLU A 759 -3.40 6.71 -30.88
N TYR A 760 -4.57 6.79 -30.27
CA TYR A 760 -5.55 7.86 -30.49
C TYR A 760 -5.71 8.71 -29.24
N LYS A 761 -4.62 9.06 -28.55
CA LYS A 761 -4.66 10.01 -27.43
C LYS A 761 -4.96 11.42 -27.93
N ASN A 762 -5.64 12.19 -27.09
CA ASN A 762 -5.70 13.64 -27.23
C ASN A 762 -4.37 14.22 -26.72
N ILE A 763 -3.67 14.95 -27.59
CA ILE A 763 -2.49 15.74 -27.28
C ILE A 763 -2.86 17.18 -27.57
N LEU A 764 -3.43 17.83 -26.56
CA LEU A 764 -4.10 19.12 -26.68
C LEU A 764 -3.07 20.24 -26.56
N ARG A 765 -3.14 21.14 -27.55
CA ARG A 765 -2.23 22.26 -27.78
C ARG A 765 -3.06 23.52 -28.03
N ILE A 766 -2.41 24.68 -28.00
CA ILE A 766 -2.98 25.90 -28.58
C ILE A 766 -2.61 25.94 -30.06
N GLY A 767 -3.61 26.14 -30.91
CA GLY A 767 -3.43 26.40 -32.34
C GLY A 767 -3.27 27.90 -32.56
N VAL A 768 -2.20 28.31 -33.20
CA VAL A 768 -1.86 29.72 -33.47
C VAL A 768 -1.89 29.92 -34.98
N LEU A 769 -2.38 31.06 -35.46
CA LEU A 769 -2.34 31.37 -36.90
C LEU A 769 -0.92 31.17 -37.47
N LYS A 770 -0.84 30.57 -38.66
CA LYS A 770 0.43 30.16 -39.28
C LYS A 770 1.44 31.29 -39.51
N ASP A 771 0.95 32.51 -39.65
CA ASP A 771 1.78 33.70 -39.85
C ASP A 771 2.29 34.30 -38.52
N GLU A 772 1.92 33.73 -37.36
CA GLU A 772 2.17 34.27 -36.02
C GLU A 772 3.15 33.38 -35.20
N ASP A 773 4.31 33.05 -35.79
CA ASP A 773 5.35 32.22 -35.16
C ASP A 773 5.88 32.78 -33.84
N LEU A 774 5.94 34.10 -33.74
CA LEU A 774 6.41 34.80 -32.54
C LEU A 774 5.44 34.59 -31.37
N LEU A 775 4.13 34.66 -31.63
CA LEU A 775 3.10 34.38 -30.63
C LEU A 775 3.17 32.93 -30.15
N ARG A 776 3.33 31.97 -31.06
CA ARG A 776 3.52 30.56 -30.72
C ARG A 776 4.73 30.34 -29.82
N ASN A 777 5.86 31.01 -30.09
CA ASN A 777 7.06 30.92 -29.26
C ASN A 777 6.84 31.50 -27.86
N ILE A 778 6.12 32.62 -27.75
CA ILE A 778 5.75 33.23 -26.47
C ILE A 778 4.88 32.28 -25.64
N LEU A 779 3.82 31.74 -26.24
CA LEU A 779 2.92 30.79 -25.59
C LEU A 779 3.67 29.54 -25.12
N ASN A 780 4.61 29.01 -25.93
CA ASN A 780 5.48 27.90 -25.52
C ASN A 780 6.31 28.20 -24.26
N LYS A 781 6.80 29.43 -24.11
CA LYS A 781 7.55 29.82 -22.92
C LYS A 781 6.64 29.89 -21.69
N ALA A 782 5.41 30.35 -21.84
CA ALA A 782 4.41 30.32 -20.77
C ALA A 782 4.04 28.88 -20.38
N ILE A 783 3.73 28.02 -21.36
CA ILE A 783 3.38 26.61 -21.14
C ILE A 783 4.48 25.88 -20.36
N LYS A 784 5.77 26.14 -20.68
CA LYS A 784 6.90 25.54 -19.96
C LYS A 784 6.99 25.91 -18.48
N THR A 785 6.35 26.99 -18.05
CA THR A 785 6.33 27.39 -16.63
C THR A 785 5.19 26.78 -15.84
N ILE A 786 4.22 26.13 -16.49
CA ILE A 786 3.13 25.44 -15.82
C ILE A 786 3.66 24.13 -15.25
N SER A 787 3.63 24.01 -13.93
CA SER A 787 4.04 22.79 -13.24
C SER A 787 2.97 21.70 -13.38
N LYS A 788 3.41 20.44 -13.30
CA LYS A 788 2.49 19.30 -13.29
C LYS A 788 1.47 19.37 -12.14
N LYS A 789 1.86 19.94 -10.98
CA LYS A 789 0.99 20.09 -9.82
C LYS A 789 -0.12 21.12 -10.05
N GLU A 790 0.19 22.24 -10.71
CA GLU A 790 -0.83 23.22 -11.12
C GLU A 790 -1.82 22.59 -12.10
N LEU A 791 -1.32 21.85 -13.10
CA LEU A 791 -2.17 21.17 -14.07
C LEU A 791 -3.07 20.10 -13.42
N GLU A 792 -2.50 19.25 -12.55
CA GLU A 792 -3.27 18.26 -11.79
C GLU A 792 -4.33 18.93 -10.90
N HIS A 793 -4.02 20.08 -10.29
CA HIS A 793 -4.97 20.82 -9.46
C HIS A 793 -6.13 21.38 -10.28
N ILE A 794 -5.86 22.03 -11.42
CA ILE A 794 -6.89 22.53 -12.34
C ILE A 794 -7.81 21.37 -12.74
N VAL A 795 -7.24 20.26 -13.20
CA VAL A 795 -8.00 19.10 -13.64
C VAL A 795 -8.88 18.55 -12.52
N ASN A 796 -8.32 18.30 -11.33
CA ASN A 796 -9.09 17.77 -10.19
C ASN A 796 -10.23 18.69 -9.72
N ASN A 797 -10.16 20.00 -9.98
CA ASN A 797 -11.25 20.92 -9.66
C ASN A 797 -12.45 20.75 -10.61
N HIS A 798 -12.21 20.30 -11.84
CA HIS A 798 -13.25 20.05 -12.85
C HIS A 798 -13.71 18.59 -12.91
N ILE A 799 -12.86 17.65 -12.46
CA ILE A 799 -13.18 16.22 -12.45
C ILE A 799 -13.00 15.58 -11.06
N SER A 800 -14.07 14.95 -10.55
CA SER A 800 -14.03 14.16 -9.30
C SER A 800 -13.34 12.79 -9.45
N VAL A 801 -12.80 12.48 -10.63
CA VAL A 801 -12.26 11.17 -10.99
C VAL A 801 -10.74 11.24 -10.96
N LYS A 802 -10.12 10.58 -9.97
CA LYS A 802 -8.70 10.25 -10.06
C LYS A 802 -8.54 9.21 -11.16
N ILE A 803 -8.13 9.65 -12.34
CA ILE A 803 -7.67 8.74 -13.38
C ILE A 803 -6.50 7.96 -12.76
N PRO A 804 -6.57 6.62 -12.67
CA PRO A 804 -5.46 5.85 -12.15
C PRO A 804 -4.24 6.13 -13.03
N SER A 805 -3.24 6.81 -12.46
CA SER A 805 -1.97 7.01 -13.14
C SER A 805 -1.26 5.66 -13.22
N GLU A 806 -1.47 4.88 -14.28
CA GLU A 806 -0.71 3.65 -14.54
C GLU A 806 0.80 3.91 -14.61
N THR A 807 1.21 5.18 -14.76
CA THR A 807 2.61 5.59 -14.89
C THR A 807 3.44 5.53 -13.60
N LYS A 808 2.84 5.30 -12.41
CA LYS A 808 3.63 5.19 -11.17
C LYS A 808 4.29 3.81 -11.00
N TYR A 809 3.74 2.78 -11.64
CA TYR A 809 4.28 1.43 -11.51
C TYR A 809 5.58 1.23 -12.28
N LEU A 810 5.80 1.91 -13.41
CA LEU A 810 7.06 1.74 -14.15
C LEU A 810 8.25 2.31 -13.38
N SER A 811 8.11 3.50 -12.77
CA SER A 811 9.18 4.05 -11.92
C SER A 811 9.41 3.21 -10.68
N VAL A 812 8.33 2.74 -10.02
CA VAL A 812 8.44 1.87 -8.84
C VAL A 812 9.03 0.51 -9.22
N PHE A 813 8.68 -0.04 -10.38
CA PHE A 813 9.25 -1.28 -10.90
C PHE A 813 10.73 -1.12 -11.25
N ILE A 814 11.14 0.03 -11.80
CA ILE A 814 12.56 0.35 -12.01
C ILE A 814 13.28 0.48 -10.67
N TYR A 815 12.70 1.14 -9.67
CA TYR A 815 13.30 1.21 -8.33
C TYR A 815 13.35 -0.15 -7.64
N ILE A 816 12.32 -0.98 -7.79
CA ILE A 816 12.27 -2.36 -7.30
C ILE A 816 13.31 -3.20 -8.05
N LEU A 817 13.47 -3.03 -9.36
CA LEU A 817 14.45 -3.75 -10.16
C LEU A 817 15.87 -3.32 -9.79
N ILE A 818 16.12 -2.02 -9.60
CA ILE A 818 17.40 -1.51 -9.09
C ILE A 818 17.65 -2.05 -7.68
N PHE A 819 16.64 -2.07 -6.81
CA PHE A 819 16.76 -2.60 -5.45
C PHE A 819 16.99 -4.12 -5.44
N ILE A 820 16.33 -4.88 -6.32
CA ILE A 820 16.56 -6.31 -6.51
C ILE A 820 17.96 -6.54 -7.08
N ILE A 821 18.41 -5.76 -8.05
CA ILE A 821 19.78 -5.83 -8.59
C ILE A 821 20.79 -5.51 -7.48
N LEU A 822 20.52 -4.51 -6.64
CA LEU A 822 21.37 -4.15 -5.50
C LEU A 822 21.40 -5.28 -4.47
N ILE A 823 20.26 -5.90 -4.16
CA ILE A 823 20.17 -7.07 -3.28
C ILE A 823 20.94 -8.24 -3.89
N VAL A 824 20.78 -8.52 -5.19
CA VAL A 824 21.50 -9.58 -5.88
C VAL A 824 23.01 -9.31 -5.85
N ILE A 825 23.45 -8.08 -6.07
CA ILE A 825 24.87 -7.71 -5.96
C ILE A 825 25.36 -7.89 -4.52
N VAL A 826 24.61 -7.45 -3.51
CA VAL A 826 24.95 -7.64 -2.09
C VAL A 826 24.99 -9.13 -1.75
N VAL A 827 24.04 -9.93 -2.23
CA VAL A 827 24.00 -11.39 -2.03
C VAL A 827 25.14 -12.07 -2.79
N LEU A 828 25.53 -11.60 -3.97
CA LEU A 828 26.68 -12.12 -4.71
C LEU A 828 28.01 -11.76 -4.04
N LEU A 829 28.16 -10.52 -3.56
CA LEU A 829 29.33 -10.09 -2.78
C LEU A 829 29.40 -10.80 -1.43
N TRP A 830 28.26 -10.97 -0.75
CA TRP A 830 28.15 -11.78 0.46
C TRP A 830 28.50 -13.22 0.15
N ASN A 831 27.93 -13.84 -0.88
CA ASN A 831 28.27 -15.21 -1.30
C ASN A 831 29.75 -15.36 -1.67
N HIS A 832 30.35 -14.37 -2.31
CA HIS A 832 31.78 -14.39 -2.61
C HIS A 832 32.61 -14.34 -1.32
N GLN A 833 32.29 -13.44 -0.40
CA GLN A 833 32.95 -13.40 0.92
C GLN A 833 32.67 -14.66 1.75
N LEU A 834 31.46 -15.20 1.69
CA LEU A 834 31.02 -16.39 2.41
C LEU A 834 31.76 -17.61 1.88
N ARG A 835 31.91 -17.79 0.56
CA ARG A 835 32.72 -18.86 -0.03
C ARG A 835 34.17 -18.76 0.40
N LYS A 836 34.73 -17.54 0.50
CA LYS A 836 36.09 -17.33 0.99
C LYS A 836 36.22 -17.71 2.48
N LYS A 837 35.26 -17.32 3.32
CA LYS A 837 35.22 -17.72 4.73
C LYS A 837 34.96 -19.22 4.92
N ILE A 838 34.05 -19.80 4.14
CA ILE A 838 33.72 -21.22 4.17
C ILE A 838 34.90 -22.06 3.69
N ALA A 839 35.65 -21.66 2.66
CA ALA A 839 36.85 -22.39 2.24
C ALA A 839 37.91 -22.42 3.35
N ILE A 840 38.14 -21.28 4.00
CA ILE A 840 39.06 -21.17 5.15
C ILE A 840 38.53 -22.00 6.34
N GLU A 841 37.23 -21.97 6.62
CA GLU A 841 36.63 -22.69 7.74
C GLU A 841 36.49 -24.20 7.48
N ILE A 842 36.31 -24.63 6.23
CA ILE A 842 36.34 -26.05 5.83
C ILE A 842 37.75 -26.60 5.97
N GLU A 843 38.77 -25.85 5.54
CA GLU A 843 40.16 -26.24 5.74
C GLU A 843 40.50 -26.34 7.24
N ARG A 844 40.02 -25.37 8.05
CA ARG A 844 40.18 -25.37 9.51
C ARG A 844 39.43 -26.53 10.19
N ASN A 845 38.18 -26.81 9.80
CA ASN A 845 37.38 -27.90 10.35
C ASN A 845 37.91 -29.27 9.93
N SER A 846 38.36 -29.42 8.69
CA SER A 846 39.03 -30.64 8.23
C SER A 846 40.30 -30.89 9.05
N THR A 847 41.09 -29.84 9.29
CA THR A 847 42.30 -29.93 10.12
C THR A 847 41.95 -30.28 11.56
N GLN A 848 40.90 -29.69 12.14
CA GLN A 848 40.42 -30.01 13.50
C GLN A 848 39.84 -31.42 13.61
N GLN A 849 39.12 -31.91 12.59
CA GLN A 849 38.62 -33.29 12.54
C GLN A 849 39.78 -34.28 12.45
N ASP A 850 40.80 -34.04 11.63
CA ASP A 850 42.02 -34.87 11.58
C ASP A 850 42.79 -34.85 12.91
N LEU A 851 42.76 -33.73 13.63
CA LEU A 851 43.41 -33.59 14.93
C LEU A 851 42.64 -34.30 16.04
N MET A 852 41.30 -34.17 16.08
CA MET A 852 40.43 -34.94 16.96
C MET A 852 40.51 -36.44 16.68
N PHE A 853 40.59 -36.84 15.40
CA PHE A 853 40.79 -38.22 14.99
C PHE A 853 42.12 -38.78 15.53
N ARG A 854 43.22 -38.04 15.37
CA ARG A 854 44.52 -38.42 15.94
C ARG A 854 44.52 -38.47 17.47
N GLN A 855 43.82 -37.54 18.13
CA GLN A 855 43.68 -37.54 19.59
C GLN A 855 42.87 -38.73 20.11
N ASN A 856 41.74 -39.06 19.49
CA ASN A 856 40.96 -40.26 19.85
C ASN A 856 41.79 -41.53 19.65
N LYS A 857 42.52 -41.65 18.53
CA LYS A 857 43.43 -42.79 18.29
C LYS A 857 44.53 -42.88 19.35
N GLN A 858 45.08 -41.75 19.80
CA GLN A 858 46.07 -41.71 20.88
C GLN A 858 45.49 -42.06 22.26
N ALA A 859 44.27 -41.62 22.57
CA ALA A 859 43.62 -41.93 23.85
C ALA A 859 43.30 -43.43 23.97
N GLU A 860 42.80 -44.05 22.89
CA GLU A 860 42.55 -45.49 22.84
C GLU A 860 43.85 -46.30 22.92
N LEU A 861 44.92 -45.83 22.26
CA LEU A 861 46.25 -46.42 22.36
C LEU A 861 46.79 -46.38 23.79
N GLY A 862 46.59 -45.27 24.51
CA GLY A 862 46.98 -45.14 25.91
C GLY A 862 46.36 -46.23 26.80
N ASN A 863 45.07 -46.51 26.61
CA ASN A 863 44.38 -47.58 27.34
C ASN A 863 44.92 -48.97 26.99
N LEU A 864 45.21 -49.25 25.72
CA LEU A 864 45.80 -50.54 25.29
C LEU A 864 47.22 -50.75 25.83
N ILE A 865 48.06 -49.71 25.81
CA ILE A 865 49.41 -49.76 26.41
C ILE A 865 49.32 -50.05 27.92
N GLY A 866 48.33 -49.48 28.61
CA GLY A 866 48.06 -49.77 30.01
C GLY A 866 47.82 -51.27 30.27
N ASN A 867 46.98 -51.90 29.46
CA ASN A 867 46.65 -53.33 29.58
C ASN A 867 47.87 -54.22 29.30
N ILE A 868 48.65 -53.92 28.26
CA ILE A 868 49.87 -54.69 27.92
C ILE A 868 50.92 -54.53 29.02
N SER A 869 51.08 -53.32 29.55
CA SER A 869 52.00 -53.05 30.66
C SER A 869 51.63 -53.88 31.90
N HIS A 870 50.33 -54.08 32.15
CA HIS A 870 49.85 -54.98 33.19
C HIS A 870 50.24 -56.45 32.91
N GLN A 871 49.95 -56.98 31.72
CA GLN A 871 50.28 -58.37 31.34
C GLN A 871 51.79 -58.66 31.41
N TRP A 872 52.62 -57.69 31.04
CA TRP A 872 54.08 -57.80 31.16
C TRP A 872 54.53 -57.80 32.61
N ARG A 873 53.93 -56.96 33.46
CA ARG A 873 54.23 -56.94 34.89
C ARG A 873 53.90 -58.30 35.52
N ASP A 874 52.79 -58.92 35.12
CA ASP A 874 52.40 -60.24 35.62
C ASP A 874 53.39 -61.33 35.17
N SER A 875 53.80 -61.31 33.91
CA SER A 875 54.79 -62.25 33.36
C SER A 875 56.17 -62.09 34.03
N LEU A 876 56.62 -60.85 34.23
CA LEU A 876 57.85 -60.54 34.97
C LEU A 876 57.78 -60.96 36.44
N THR A 877 56.61 -60.80 37.08
CA THR A 877 56.39 -61.24 38.46
C THR A 877 56.50 -62.76 38.57
N LYS A 878 55.94 -63.50 37.59
CA LYS A 878 56.03 -64.96 37.52
C LYS A 878 57.49 -65.42 37.36
N ILE A 879 58.25 -64.82 36.45
CA ILE A 879 59.69 -65.09 36.27
C ILE A 879 60.47 -64.76 37.55
N GLY A 880 60.20 -63.61 38.16
CA GLY A 880 60.82 -63.19 39.41
C GLY A 880 60.56 -64.17 40.56
N TYR A 881 59.33 -64.67 40.69
CA TYR A 881 58.95 -65.68 41.68
C TYR A 881 59.66 -67.02 41.45
N ILE A 882 59.78 -67.45 40.20
CA ILE A 882 60.53 -68.68 39.84
C ILE A 882 62.02 -68.50 40.21
N ASN A 883 62.62 -67.37 39.86
CA ASN A 883 64.03 -67.08 40.17
C ASN A 883 64.28 -66.99 41.68
N LEU A 884 63.37 -66.35 42.43
CA LEU A 884 63.46 -66.28 43.89
C LEU A 884 63.36 -67.67 44.52
N ASN A 885 62.45 -68.53 44.04
CA ASN A 885 62.35 -69.91 44.49
C ASN A 885 63.61 -70.73 44.20
N LEU A 886 64.21 -70.55 43.02
CA LEU A 886 65.48 -71.18 42.67
C LEU A 886 66.59 -70.73 43.61
N ARG A 887 66.78 -69.41 43.79
CA ARG A 887 67.79 -68.87 44.72
C ARG A 887 67.55 -69.30 46.16
N ALA A 888 66.31 -69.32 46.62
CA ALA A 888 65.97 -69.77 47.97
C ALA A 888 66.35 -71.23 48.21
N ARG A 889 66.18 -72.11 47.21
CA ARG A 889 66.62 -73.52 47.30
C ARG A 889 68.15 -73.64 47.31
N ILE A 890 68.85 -72.87 46.46
CA ILE A 890 70.32 -72.81 46.46
C ILE A 890 70.86 -72.36 47.82
N LEU A 891 70.33 -71.26 48.37
CA LEU A 891 70.78 -70.69 49.64
C LEU A 891 70.45 -71.56 50.85
N GLN A 892 69.41 -72.39 50.76
CA GLN A 892 69.06 -73.39 51.79
C GLN A 892 69.79 -74.73 51.60
N GLU A 893 70.79 -74.80 50.70
CA GLU A 893 71.53 -76.02 50.32
C GLU A 893 70.61 -77.20 49.97
N LYS A 894 69.41 -76.92 49.46
CA LYS A 894 68.45 -77.94 49.02
C LYS A 894 68.80 -78.41 47.61
N ASP A 895 68.86 -79.72 47.45
CA ASP A 895 69.15 -80.35 46.16
C ASP A 895 68.09 -79.96 45.11
N ILE A 896 68.53 -79.45 43.96
CA ILE A 896 67.61 -78.99 42.89
C ILE A 896 67.50 -80.11 41.86
N SER A 897 66.37 -80.82 41.88
CA SER A 897 66.14 -81.89 40.91
C SER A 897 66.13 -81.35 39.48
N LYS A 898 66.70 -82.14 38.56
CA LYS A 898 66.73 -81.81 37.13
C LYS A 898 65.33 -81.56 36.57
N GLU A 899 64.32 -82.26 37.10
CA GLU A 899 62.91 -82.07 36.74
C GLU A 899 62.36 -80.71 37.19
N PHE A 900 62.66 -80.27 38.42
CA PHE A 900 62.24 -78.95 38.90
C PHE A 900 62.91 -77.82 38.12
N LEU A 901 64.20 -78.00 37.77
CA LEU A 901 64.98 -77.03 37.01
C LEU A 901 64.46 -76.93 35.57
N ASN A 902 64.16 -78.06 34.92
CA ASN A 902 63.51 -78.10 33.61
C ASN A 902 62.11 -77.47 33.63
N LYS A 903 61.29 -77.77 34.65
CA LYS A 903 59.96 -77.16 34.76
C LYS A 903 60.03 -75.65 34.96
N SER A 904 60.96 -75.19 35.80
CA SER A 904 61.15 -73.77 36.08
C SER A 904 61.65 -73.00 34.85
N THR A 905 62.62 -73.57 34.12
CA THR A 905 63.14 -72.98 32.88
C THR A 905 62.09 -72.97 31.78
N LEU A 906 61.34 -74.04 31.59
CA LEU A 906 60.24 -74.09 30.62
C LEU A 906 59.13 -73.06 30.92
N GLU A 907 58.78 -72.85 32.19
CA GLU A 907 57.79 -71.82 32.57
C GLU A 907 58.32 -70.40 32.37
N ILE A 908 59.63 -70.17 32.53
CA ILE A 908 60.27 -68.89 32.19
C ILE A 908 60.23 -68.68 30.68
N GLU A 909 60.63 -69.68 29.87
CA GLU A 909 60.58 -69.62 28.41
C GLU A 909 59.17 -69.30 27.91
N LYS A 910 58.15 -70.04 28.36
CA LYS A 910 56.76 -69.74 28.02
C LYS A 910 56.32 -68.32 28.38
N SER A 911 56.79 -67.79 29.51
CA SER A 911 56.46 -66.43 29.94
C SER A 911 57.17 -65.37 29.09
N LEU A 912 58.42 -65.63 28.68
CA LEU A 912 59.18 -64.77 27.77
C LEU A 912 58.59 -64.77 26.36
N ASP A 913 58.22 -65.95 25.84
CA ASP A 913 57.56 -66.09 24.54
C ASP A 913 56.23 -65.35 24.52
N PHE A 914 55.40 -65.51 25.57
CA PHE A 914 54.15 -64.77 25.71
C PHE A 914 54.35 -63.24 25.71
N MET A 915 55.35 -62.74 26.45
CA MET A 915 55.67 -61.30 26.44
C MET A 915 56.10 -60.82 25.06
N SER A 916 56.96 -61.59 24.39
CA SER A 916 57.47 -61.28 23.06
C SER A 916 56.36 -61.26 22.01
N GLU A 917 55.50 -62.27 22.01
CA GLU A 917 54.36 -62.39 21.10
C GLU A 917 53.35 -61.26 21.33
N THR A 918 53.07 -60.92 22.59
CA THR A 918 52.17 -59.79 22.94
C THR A 918 52.74 -58.46 22.45
N MET A 919 54.06 -58.26 22.57
CA MET A 919 54.74 -57.07 22.05
C MET A 919 54.61 -56.97 20.53
N GLN A 920 54.88 -58.08 19.84
CA GLN A 920 54.87 -58.14 18.40
C GLN A 920 53.46 -57.91 17.86
N ASN A 921 52.44 -58.56 18.44
CA ASN A 921 51.03 -58.35 18.09
C ASN A 921 50.59 -56.88 18.30
N PHE A 922 51.08 -56.22 19.35
CA PHE A 922 50.81 -54.79 19.57
C PHE A 922 51.52 -53.88 18.56
N LEU A 923 52.79 -54.15 18.27
CA LEU A 923 53.55 -53.40 17.28
C LEU A 923 52.95 -53.55 15.88
N ASP A 924 52.47 -54.74 15.55
CA ASP A 924 51.77 -55.01 14.30
C ASP A 924 50.44 -54.25 14.26
N TYR A 925 49.63 -54.26 15.33
CA TYR A 925 48.43 -53.42 15.40
C TYR A 925 48.71 -51.91 15.20
N TYR A 926 49.83 -51.40 15.72
CA TYR A 926 50.16 -49.97 15.62
C TYR A 926 50.78 -49.56 14.28
N LYS A 927 51.63 -50.40 13.67
CA LYS A 927 52.34 -50.04 12.44
C LYS A 927 51.41 -50.15 11.22
N PRO A 928 51.28 -49.08 10.41
CA PRO A 928 50.62 -49.17 9.12
C PRO A 928 51.42 -50.12 8.23
N SER A 929 50.83 -51.26 7.87
CA SER A 929 51.38 -52.15 6.83
C SER A 929 50.68 -51.83 5.51
N LEU A 930 51.45 -51.63 4.44
CA LEU A 930 50.91 -51.43 3.09
C LEU A 930 50.78 -52.75 2.31
N ASN A 931 51.26 -53.85 2.88
CA ASN A 931 51.34 -55.12 2.18
C ASN A 931 50.10 -55.96 2.48
N THR A 932 49.33 -56.22 1.44
CA THR A 932 48.25 -57.20 1.44
C THR A 932 48.85 -58.61 1.50
N LEU A 933 48.42 -59.42 2.46
CA LEU A 933 48.87 -60.79 2.66
C LEU A 933 47.66 -61.72 2.67
N ASN A 934 47.85 -62.96 2.23
CA ASN A 934 46.90 -64.04 2.49
C ASN A 934 47.19 -64.61 3.87
N PHE A 935 46.35 -64.31 4.86
CA PHE A 935 46.50 -64.78 6.23
C PHE A 935 45.24 -65.51 6.70
N GLU A 936 45.40 -66.41 7.67
CA GLU A 936 44.29 -67.18 8.25
C GLU A 936 43.44 -66.26 9.13
N VAL A 937 42.14 -66.25 8.87
CA VAL A 937 41.19 -65.38 9.58
C VAL A 937 41.21 -65.70 11.07
N TYR A 938 41.24 -66.99 11.39
CA TYR A 938 41.27 -67.48 12.76
C TYR A 938 42.48 -66.93 13.54
N ASP A 939 43.67 -66.92 12.93
CA ASP A 939 44.88 -66.36 13.55
C ASP A 939 44.77 -64.86 13.77
N SER A 940 44.17 -64.13 12.82
CA SER A 940 43.94 -62.70 12.96
C SER A 940 42.96 -62.37 14.09
N ILE A 941 41.90 -63.17 14.26
CA ILE A 941 40.95 -63.01 15.37
C ILE A 941 41.62 -63.37 16.69
N LYS A 942 42.42 -64.44 16.74
CA LYS A 942 43.19 -64.79 17.95
C LYS A 942 44.16 -63.69 18.38
N SER A 943 44.90 -63.10 17.44
CA SER A 943 45.77 -61.97 17.77
C SER A 943 44.97 -60.78 18.31
N ALA A 944 43.80 -60.47 17.72
CA ALA A 944 42.90 -59.44 18.25
C ALA A 944 42.43 -59.77 19.67
N LEU A 945 42.01 -61.02 19.94
CA LEU A 945 41.59 -61.47 21.26
C LEU A 945 42.70 -61.34 22.30
N SER A 946 43.94 -61.69 21.93
CA SER A 946 45.08 -61.59 22.85
C SER A 946 45.33 -60.15 23.33
N ILE A 947 45.05 -59.14 22.48
CA ILE A 947 45.23 -57.71 22.79
C ILE A 947 44.18 -57.21 23.78
N ILE A 948 42.96 -57.73 23.75
CA ILE A 948 41.83 -57.29 24.60
C ILE A 948 41.38 -58.33 25.63
N ASP A 949 42.18 -59.38 25.85
CA ASP A 949 41.90 -60.52 26.74
C ASP A 949 41.44 -60.09 28.14
N THR A 950 42.12 -59.08 28.70
CA THR A 950 41.75 -58.51 30.01
C THR A 950 40.33 -57.97 30.02
N LYS A 951 39.91 -57.25 28.97
CA LYS A 951 38.57 -56.65 28.89
C LYS A 951 37.51 -57.72 28.70
N ILE A 952 37.81 -58.76 27.90
CA ILE A 952 36.93 -59.92 27.72
C ILE A 952 36.71 -60.62 29.07
N LYS A 953 37.77 -60.89 29.83
CA LYS A 953 37.69 -61.52 31.16
C LYS A 953 36.84 -60.73 32.16
N TYR A 954 36.96 -59.41 32.21
CA TYR A 954 36.16 -58.59 33.12
C TYR A 954 34.68 -58.49 32.71
N SER A 955 34.37 -58.70 31.42
CA SER A 955 33.02 -58.63 30.89
C SER A 955 32.22 -59.94 30.96
N ASN A 956 32.82 -61.04 31.44
CA ASN A 956 32.24 -62.41 31.41
C ASN A 956 31.75 -62.85 30.01
N LEU A 957 32.33 -62.29 28.95
CA LEU A 957 31.99 -62.60 27.57
C LEU A 957 32.57 -63.96 27.16
N GLU A 958 31.71 -64.87 26.69
CA GLU A 958 32.11 -66.16 26.14
C GLU A 958 32.16 -66.10 24.61
N ILE A 959 33.27 -66.54 24.00
CA ILE A 959 33.46 -66.50 22.54
C ILE A 959 33.65 -67.92 22.03
N ASN A 960 32.71 -68.37 21.20
CA ASN A 960 32.68 -69.71 20.62
C ASN A 960 32.99 -69.66 19.13
N PHE A 961 33.70 -70.67 18.63
CA PHE A 961 34.15 -70.77 17.24
C PHE A 961 33.61 -72.04 16.59
N ILE A 962 33.00 -71.93 15.41
CA ILE A 962 32.49 -73.06 14.62
C ILE A 962 32.90 -72.89 13.16
N GLY A 963 33.36 -73.98 12.51
CA GLY A 963 33.65 -73.99 11.07
C GLY A 963 35.09 -74.37 10.70
N ASP A 964 35.53 -73.98 9.49
CA ASP A 964 36.86 -74.29 8.95
C ASP A 964 37.90 -73.24 9.36
N PHE A 965 38.84 -73.62 10.23
CA PHE A 965 39.85 -72.72 10.77
C PHE A 965 41.00 -72.41 9.80
N THR A 966 41.06 -73.07 8.64
CA THR A 966 42.15 -72.88 7.66
C THR A 966 41.85 -71.80 6.61
N ILE A 967 40.72 -71.10 6.75
CA ILE A 967 40.26 -70.07 5.80
C ILE A 967 41.20 -68.87 5.80
N LYS A 968 41.61 -68.48 4.60
CA LYS A 968 42.50 -67.34 4.36
C LYS A 968 41.76 -66.20 3.68
N ILE A 969 42.04 -64.97 4.13
CA ILE A 969 41.60 -63.75 3.45
C ILE A 969 42.81 -62.96 2.94
N ASN A 970 42.64 -62.35 1.78
CA ASN A 970 43.62 -61.42 1.23
C ASN A 970 43.34 -60.02 1.80
N GLY A 971 44.30 -59.46 2.51
CA GLY A 971 44.20 -58.09 2.98
C GLY A 971 45.33 -57.70 3.91
N ILE A 972 45.23 -56.49 4.47
CA ILE A 972 46.18 -56.06 5.49
C ILE A 972 45.73 -56.63 6.84
N ARG A 973 46.48 -57.61 7.36
CA ARG A 973 46.17 -58.31 8.62
C ARG A 973 45.85 -57.37 9.77
N ASN A 974 46.60 -56.28 9.90
CA ASN A 974 46.46 -55.32 11.00
C ASN A 974 45.17 -54.50 10.89
N GLU A 975 44.72 -54.17 9.67
CA GLU A 975 43.44 -53.50 9.45
C GLU A 975 42.28 -54.45 9.81
N TRP A 976 42.38 -55.74 9.46
CA TRP A 976 41.38 -56.74 9.84
C TRP A 976 41.36 -57.04 11.34
N MET A 977 42.51 -57.06 12.02
CA MET A 977 42.56 -57.13 13.48
C MET A 977 41.76 -55.98 14.13
N GLN A 978 41.82 -54.78 13.54
CA GLN A 978 41.07 -53.62 14.02
C GLN A 978 39.55 -53.79 13.83
N VAL A 979 39.12 -54.43 12.75
CA VAL A 979 37.71 -54.82 12.54
C VAL A 979 37.23 -55.71 13.69
N TRP A 980 37.98 -56.76 14.02
CA TRP A 980 37.63 -57.72 15.06
C TRP A 980 37.58 -57.08 16.45
N ILE A 981 38.58 -56.27 16.80
CA ILE A 981 38.62 -55.56 18.08
C ILE A 981 37.41 -54.63 18.21
N ASN A 982 37.08 -53.88 17.16
CA ASN A 982 35.94 -52.96 17.18
C ASN A 982 34.61 -53.68 17.40
N LEU A 983 34.40 -54.82 16.73
CA LEU A 983 33.18 -55.60 16.91
C LEU A 983 33.07 -56.16 18.33
N ILE A 984 34.14 -56.79 18.84
CA ILE A 984 34.17 -57.38 20.19
C ILE A 984 33.95 -56.31 21.26
N ILE A 985 34.66 -55.18 21.19
CA ILE A 985 34.52 -54.09 22.16
C ILE A 985 33.10 -53.50 22.10
N ASN A 986 32.52 -53.38 20.91
CA ASN A 986 31.17 -52.87 20.78
C ASN A 986 30.15 -53.81 21.42
N SER A 987 30.27 -55.13 21.20
CA SER A 987 29.42 -56.13 21.86
C SER A 987 29.59 -56.10 23.39
N ILE A 988 30.82 -55.97 23.91
CA ILE A 988 31.08 -55.81 25.36
C ILE A 988 30.39 -54.56 25.91
N ASN A 989 30.62 -53.40 25.29
CA ASN A 989 30.06 -52.14 25.79
C ASN A 989 28.52 -52.15 25.75
N ILE A 990 27.92 -52.80 24.74
CA ILE A 990 26.46 -52.94 24.64
C ILE A 990 25.95 -53.91 25.71
N ALA A 991 26.64 -55.05 25.92
CA ALA A 991 26.31 -56.00 26.99
C ALA A 991 26.32 -55.33 28.36
N GLU A 992 27.36 -54.54 28.67
CA GLU A 992 27.46 -53.76 29.91
C GLU A 992 26.31 -52.76 30.04
N LYS A 993 26.07 -51.96 28.99
CA LYS A 993 25.02 -50.94 28.99
C LYS A 993 23.61 -51.51 29.14
N ARG A 994 23.38 -52.72 28.62
CA ARG A 994 22.09 -53.43 28.69
C ARG A 994 22.03 -54.45 29.82
N GLU A 995 23.08 -54.52 30.66
CA GLU A 995 23.21 -55.43 31.80
C GLU A 995 22.94 -56.90 31.45
N ILE A 996 23.43 -57.34 30.28
CA ILE A 996 23.30 -58.74 29.82
C ILE A 996 24.18 -59.62 30.70
N LYS A 997 23.57 -60.61 31.38
CA LYS A 997 24.26 -61.44 32.39
C LYS A 997 25.30 -62.40 31.81
N ASN A 998 24.99 -63.01 30.66
CA ASN A 998 25.85 -64.00 29.99
C ASN A 998 26.02 -63.59 28.51
N PRO A 999 26.83 -62.55 28.24
CA PRO A 999 27.07 -62.15 26.87
C PRO A 999 27.89 -63.23 26.15
N GLN A 1000 27.48 -63.57 24.94
CA GLN A 1000 28.10 -64.58 24.11
C GLN A 1000 28.29 -64.04 22.68
N ILE A 1001 29.41 -64.42 22.08
CA ILE A 1001 29.70 -64.21 20.67
C ILE A 1001 29.95 -65.56 20.02
N LEU A 1002 29.26 -65.82 18.92
CA LEU A 1002 29.50 -66.96 18.05
C LEU A 1002 30.18 -66.48 16.75
N ILE A 1003 31.36 -67.03 16.48
CA ILE A 1003 32.13 -66.74 15.26
C ILE A 1003 32.09 -67.98 14.37
N SER A 1004 31.42 -67.84 13.23
CA SER A 1004 31.27 -68.91 12.24
C SER A 1004 32.16 -68.65 11.02
N LEU A 1005 33.04 -69.60 10.71
CA LEU A 1005 34.00 -69.51 9.60
C LEU A 1005 33.65 -70.50 8.49
N SER A 1006 33.23 -70.00 7.33
CA SER A 1006 32.93 -70.80 6.14
C SER A 1006 33.64 -70.25 4.89
N GLN A 1007 33.82 -71.06 3.85
CA GLN A 1007 34.48 -70.61 2.61
C GLN A 1007 33.74 -69.43 1.93
N GLU A 1008 32.44 -69.27 2.16
CA GLU A 1008 31.63 -68.22 1.54
C GLU A 1008 31.47 -66.96 2.41
N GLU A 1009 31.40 -67.12 3.74
CA GLU A 1009 31.20 -66.00 4.67
C GLU A 1009 31.92 -66.18 6.02
N ILE A 1010 32.35 -65.04 6.58
CA ILE A 1010 32.78 -64.91 7.98
C ILE A 1010 31.65 -64.22 8.73
N GLU A 1011 31.08 -64.90 9.71
CA GLU A 1011 29.93 -64.39 10.46
C GLU A 1011 30.28 -64.20 11.94
N PHE A 1012 29.87 -63.06 12.47
CA PHE A 1012 30.04 -62.68 13.86
C PHE A 1012 28.67 -62.35 14.45
N GLU A 1013 28.16 -63.24 15.30
CA GLU A 1013 26.86 -63.09 15.95
C GLU A 1013 27.05 -62.86 17.45
N ASP A 1014 26.41 -61.83 17.99
CA ASP A 1014 26.31 -61.63 19.44
C ASP A 1014 24.87 -61.81 19.95
N ASN A 1015 24.71 -62.06 21.24
CA ASN A 1015 23.42 -62.10 21.94
C ASN A 1015 23.14 -60.82 22.77
N CYS A 1016 23.79 -59.71 22.42
CA CYS A 1016 23.82 -58.50 23.26
C CYS A 1016 22.63 -57.55 22.98
N GLY A 1017 21.54 -58.08 22.43
CA GLY A 1017 20.31 -57.38 22.07
C GLY A 1017 20.33 -56.78 20.66
N LYS A 1018 19.18 -56.77 20.00
CA LYS A 1018 19.01 -56.27 18.62
C LYS A 1018 19.45 -54.82 18.45
N ILE A 1019 19.92 -54.49 17.25
CA ILE A 1019 20.13 -53.12 16.77
C ILE A 1019 18.76 -52.51 16.47
N ASP A 1020 18.51 -51.29 16.95
CA ASP A 1020 17.27 -50.57 16.69
C ASP A 1020 16.99 -50.45 15.18
N SER A 1021 15.74 -50.63 14.74
CA SER A 1021 15.39 -50.64 13.32
C SER A 1021 15.69 -49.32 12.60
N THR A 1022 15.56 -48.18 13.28
CA THR A 1022 15.92 -46.87 12.70
C THR A 1022 17.43 -46.73 12.56
N LEU A 1023 18.19 -47.16 13.58
CA LEU A 1023 19.65 -47.16 13.51
C LEU A 1023 20.17 -48.16 12.46
N LEU A 1024 19.52 -49.31 12.30
CA LEU A 1024 19.86 -50.30 11.29
C LEU A 1024 19.60 -49.78 9.87
N GLU A 1025 18.52 -49.01 9.65
CA GLU A 1025 18.27 -48.30 8.39
C GLU A 1025 19.30 -47.19 8.16
N GLU A 1026 19.62 -46.38 9.16
CA GLU A 1026 20.71 -45.39 9.07
C GLU A 1026 22.06 -46.05 8.77
N MET A 1027 22.30 -47.27 9.26
CA MET A 1027 23.50 -48.06 8.98
C MET A 1027 23.54 -48.61 7.55
N LYS A 1028 22.38 -48.99 7.01
CA LYS A 1028 22.24 -49.39 5.60
C LYS A 1028 22.39 -48.19 4.66
N GLU A 1029 21.85 -47.02 5.02
CA GLU A 1029 21.93 -45.77 4.26
C GLU A 1029 23.19 -44.93 4.53
N GLU A 1030 24.12 -45.43 5.37
CA GLU A 1030 25.39 -44.78 5.74
C GLU A 1030 25.27 -43.43 6.46
N ARG A 1031 24.13 -43.16 7.12
CA ARG A 1031 23.82 -41.91 7.83
C ARG A 1031 24.11 -41.95 9.34
N TYR A 1032 24.56 -43.09 9.87
CA TYR A 1032 24.86 -43.28 11.30
C TYR A 1032 26.18 -42.63 11.74
N ARG A 1033 26.25 -42.20 13.01
CA ARG A 1033 27.40 -41.46 13.58
C ARG A 1033 28.48 -42.33 14.23
N GLY A 1034 28.32 -43.66 14.24
CA GLY A 1034 29.22 -44.59 14.91
C GLY A 1034 30.52 -44.82 14.12
N ILE A 1035 31.64 -44.29 14.61
CA ILE A 1035 32.94 -44.32 13.89
C ILE A 1035 33.48 -45.76 13.73
N GLY A 1036 33.36 -46.60 14.76
CA GLY A 1036 33.95 -47.96 14.75
C GLY A 1036 33.37 -48.89 13.68
N ILE A 1037 32.04 -48.93 13.53
CA ILE A 1037 31.39 -49.77 12.52
C ILE A 1037 31.59 -49.19 11.12
N LYS A 1038 31.65 -47.85 10.97
CA LYS A 1038 31.96 -47.21 9.69
C LYS A 1038 33.36 -47.58 9.20
N MET A 1039 34.33 -47.55 10.11
CA MET A 1039 35.69 -48.00 9.84
C MET A 1039 35.75 -49.50 9.49
N ALA A 1040 35.02 -50.35 10.21
CA ALA A 1040 34.96 -51.79 9.91
C ALA A 1040 34.44 -52.05 8.48
N LYS A 1041 33.40 -51.30 8.07
CA LYS A 1041 32.83 -51.38 6.72
C LYS A 1041 33.78 -50.85 5.65
N GLU A 1042 34.46 -49.72 5.89
CA GLU A 1042 35.47 -49.17 4.97
C GLU A 1042 36.67 -50.11 4.78
N ILE A 1043 37.17 -50.72 5.85
CA ILE A 1043 38.26 -51.69 5.78
C ILE A 1043 37.83 -52.94 5.02
N ALA A 1044 36.65 -53.49 5.31
CA ALA A 1044 36.12 -54.63 4.58
C ALA A 1044 36.02 -54.33 3.08
N ASN A 1045 35.42 -53.19 2.70
CA ASN A 1045 35.25 -52.77 1.31
C ASN A 1045 36.60 -52.58 0.60
N LYS A 1046 37.59 -51.95 1.27
CA LYS A 1046 38.96 -51.77 0.73
C LYS A 1046 39.64 -53.11 0.42
N ASN A 1047 39.28 -54.17 1.16
CA ASN A 1047 39.83 -55.51 1.00
C ASN A 1047 38.85 -56.47 0.27
N ASN A 1048 38.00 -55.93 -0.62
CA ASN A 1048 37.05 -56.67 -1.48
C ASN A 1048 36.05 -57.58 -0.73
N LYS A 1049 35.74 -57.27 0.53
CA LYS A 1049 34.67 -57.92 1.28
C LYS A 1049 33.55 -56.92 1.57
N LYS A 1050 32.30 -57.35 1.45
CA LYS A 1050 31.14 -56.55 1.83
C LYS A 1050 30.68 -56.96 3.22
N MET A 1051 30.54 -55.97 4.10
CA MET A 1051 29.99 -56.16 5.44
C MET A 1051 28.47 -55.95 5.43
N ILE A 1052 27.72 -56.98 5.82
CA ILE A 1052 26.26 -56.97 5.94
C ILE A 1052 25.92 -57.06 7.43
N ILE A 1053 25.00 -56.21 7.88
CA ILE A 1053 24.58 -56.13 9.27
C ILE A 1053 23.08 -56.44 9.34
N ILE A 1054 22.72 -57.43 10.14
CA ILE A 1054 21.34 -57.85 10.39
C ILE A 1054 21.15 -58.15 11.88
N ASN A 1055 19.89 -58.23 12.33
CA ASN A 1055 19.58 -58.66 13.69
C ASN A 1055 19.34 -60.17 13.72
N SER A 1056 19.87 -60.87 14.72
CA SER A 1056 19.47 -62.25 15.06
C SER A 1056 18.24 -62.26 15.97
N GLU A 1057 17.85 -63.42 16.49
CA GLU A 1057 16.74 -63.54 17.44
C GLU A 1057 16.98 -62.72 18.72
N ASP A 1058 18.21 -62.72 19.23
CA ASP A 1058 18.57 -62.11 20.51
C ASP A 1058 19.70 -61.06 20.43
N GLY A 1059 20.31 -60.83 19.26
CA GLY A 1059 21.36 -59.83 19.10
C GLY A 1059 21.63 -59.39 17.67
N ALA A 1060 22.90 -59.19 17.31
CA ALA A 1060 23.31 -58.65 16.03
C ALA A 1060 24.27 -59.61 15.29
N ILE A 1061 24.09 -59.73 13.98
CA ILE A 1061 24.93 -60.52 13.09
C ILE A 1061 25.66 -59.59 12.12
N PHE A 1062 26.98 -59.74 12.07
CA PHE A 1062 27.87 -59.08 11.13
C PHE A 1062 28.49 -60.12 10.19
N LYS A 1063 28.05 -60.12 8.93
CA LYS A 1063 28.52 -61.03 7.88
C LYS A 1063 29.51 -60.32 6.97
N PHE A 1064 30.66 -60.95 6.73
CA PHE A 1064 31.65 -60.50 5.75
C PHE A 1064 31.69 -61.50 4.59
N ILE A 1065 31.18 -61.07 3.44
CA ILE A 1065 31.08 -61.87 2.20
C ILE A 1065 31.97 -61.30 1.10
N GLU A 1066 32.28 -62.08 0.07
CA GLU A 1066 32.95 -61.53 -1.12
C GLU A 1066 32.10 -60.48 -1.82
N ASN A 1067 32.73 -59.35 -2.15
CA ASN A 1067 32.13 -58.30 -2.94
C ASN A 1067 32.25 -58.70 -4.42
N ARG A 1068 31.29 -59.50 -4.92
CA ARG A 1068 31.22 -59.89 -6.34
C ARG A 1068 30.88 -58.73 -7.25
#